data_AF-A0A662FVP2-F1
#
_entry.id   AF-A0A662FVP2-F1
#
_cell.length_a   1.000
_cell.length_b   1.000
_cell.length_c   1.000
_cell.angle_alpha   90.00
_cell.angle_beta   90.00
_cell.angle_gamma   90.00
#
_symmetry.space_group_name_H-M   'P 1'
#
loop_
_entity.id
_entity.type
_entity.pdbx_description
1 polymer ?
#
loop_
_entity_poly.entity_id
_entity_poly.type
_entity_poly.pdbx_seq_one_letter_code
_entity_poly.pdbx_strand_id
1 'polypeptide(L)'
;MGISRVVHALIVIVILVLIMLSTPHTHSTPIVSHLNYDEIEAERPDFILIWDLISRHTTFIGLGLWSNASDYLELVKKIPLPEDLRYRLDALLNYTERILEDLKQIEGNLSEAKDLAEEEFLEQLKEKLRIIHSMLYNVTILYYKLELLSKELSRTYRIPEYKIDEGLDPIKDRIDLYWEEYRKLLSTYEQKRIVGIATIITISLNKTKVYPLEPVEAVGSLMDINGTPLVNRKIYVEMKIHGVKYTFSTITTHNGSYSLVIKPPLRVGSFKVYAYFKPEDSKYLPSISRHIILRVLPLPTEIRITSYTERALPQERVIIDGYVLSPELYGESIEGTVVLYTHGITLKARTIEGRFRLQFRVPYYMTSGKMRVKLTFKPKEKLFSPTSHELKVEIIPPPYKLTLEELSVPKLVFAGTPLIVECTPRAAMKSNLTMKLTLSGEDLILRRVVSIFTNSTVSLRLELPLEMPSGIYKLTILIVPSEEELRYLRMNIYILVLNPLIVTLIILLLGSSTLIVLKLVRGRRVKAPVEMGVHERITSRLRLRRVSRLDLQRELARVERELERLSVRGALRTLERLLARVLNLEIKPGHTHREICLSILNKVRRIGVLLLRITLIFEAVYYGGKKLNLYIINMFR
;
A
#
# COMPACT_ATOMS: atom_id res chain seq x y z
N MET A 1 -15.82 27.56 -61.07
CA MET A 1 -14.86 27.72 -59.95
C MET A 1 -15.39 27.38 -58.55
N GLY A 2 -16.69 27.13 -58.29
CA GLY A 2 -17.20 26.88 -56.91
C GLY A 2 -17.18 25.43 -56.40
N ILE A 3 -17.29 24.44 -57.30
CA ILE A 3 -17.50 23.02 -56.93
C ILE A 3 -16.25 22.40 -56.28
N SER A 4 -15.04 22.79 -56.71
CA SER A 4 -13.78 22.29 -56.13
C SER A 4 -13.64 22.66 -54.65
N ARG A 5 -13.93 23.91 -54.27
CA ARG A 5 -13.76 24.37 -52.88
C ARG A 5 -14.72 23.70 -51.89
N VAL A 6 -15.93 23.37 -52.32
CA VAL A 6 -16.92 22.68 -51.48
C VAL A 6 -16.56 21.21 -51.27
N VAL A 7 -16.11 20.52 -52.32
CA VAL A 7 -15.62 19.14 -52.23
C VAL A 7 -14.37 19.05 -51.35
N HIS A 8 -13.46 20.02 -51.43
CA HIS A 8 -12.30 20.09 -50.54
C HIS A 8 -12.69 20.34 -49.09
N ALA A 9 -13.68 21.21 -48.82
CA ALA A 9 -14.18 21.43 -47.47
C ALA A 9 -14.87 20.17 -46.90
N LEU A 10 -15.59 19.42 -47.73
CA LEU A 10 -16.27 18.18 -47.33
C LEU A 10 -15.28 17.07 -47.01
N ILE A 11 -14.23 16.90 -47.83
CA ILE A 11 -13.13 15.96 -47.56
C ILE A 11 -12.40 16.36 -46.28
N VAL A 12 -12.15 17.65 -46.05
CA VAL A 12 -11.51 18.13 -44.81
C VAL A 12 -12.39 17.89 -43.59
N ILE A 13 -13.72 18.04 -43.68
CA ILE A 13 -14.65 17.74 -42.59
C ILE A 13 -14.69 16.23 -42.30
N VAL A 14 -14.72 15.39 -43.34
CA VAL A 14 -14.70 13.92 -43.18
C VAL A 14 -13.38 13.46 -42.56
N ILE A 15 -12.25 14.04 -42.96
CA ILE A 15 -10.94 13.80 -42.34
C ILE A 15 -10.92 14.29 -40.88
N LEU A 16 -11.51 15.45 -40.57
CA LEU A 16 -11.61 15.96 -39.20
C LEU A 16 -12.46 15.06 -38.29
N VAL A 17 -13.54 14.48 -38.81
CA VAL A 17 -14.40 13.53 -38.11
C VAL A 17 -13.68 12.19 -37.92
N LEU A 18 -12.95 11.70 -38.92
CA LEU A 18 -12.10 10.50 -38.82
C LEU A 18 -10.94 10.69 -37.83
N ILE A 19 -10.34 11.88 -37.75
CA ILE A 19 -9.31 12.23 -36.75
C ILE A 19 -9.92 12.28 -35.34
N MET A 20 -11.12 12.84 -35.17
CA MET A 20 -11.84 12.84 -33.88
C MET A 20 -12.28 11.44 -33.43
N LEU A 21 -12.55 10.52 -34.37
CA LEU A 21 -12.92 9.13 -34.10
C LEU A 21 -11.71 8.19 -33.89
N SER A 22 -10.52 8.59 -34.34
CA SER A 22 -9.28 7.81 -34.21
C SER A 22 -8.36 8.29 -33.07
N THR A 23 -8.68 9.40 -32.42
CA THR A 23 -8.04 9.75 -31.15
C THR A 23 -8.59 8.85 -30.04
N PRO A 24 -7.77 7.97 -29.42
CA PRO A 24 -8.16 7.36 -28.15
C PRO A 24 -8.49 8.51 -27.21
N HIS A 25 -9.70 8.50 -26.63
CA HIS A 25 -10.09 9.41 -25.58
C HIS A 25 -9.15 9.17 -24.39
N THR A 26 -8.04 9.92 -24.39
CA THR A 26 -7.19 10.07 -23.22
C THR A 26 -7.98 10.92 -22.25
N HIS A 27 -8.83 10.27 -21.46
CA HIS A 27 -9.31 10.84 -20.22
C HIS A 27 -8.09 10.99 -19.31
N SER A 28 -7.51 12.20 -19.33
CA SER A 28 -6.61 12.66 -18.30
C SER A 28 -7.32 12.56 -16.95
N THR A 29 -6.64 11.92 -16.02
CA THR A 29 -6.86 11.98 -14.57
C THR A 29 -7.27 13.38 -14.09
N PRO A 30 -8.00 13.50 -12.96
CA PRO A 30 -8.29 14.79 -12.37
C PRO A 30 -6.95 15.43 -11.98
N ILE A 31 -6.51 16.40 -12.78
CA ILE A 31 -5.40 17.27 -12.42
C ILE A 31 -5.93 18.14 -11.28
N VAL A 32 -5.37 17.88 -10.09
CA VAL A 32 -5.38 18.81 -8.96
C VAL A 32 -4.99 20.18 -9.52
N SER A 33 -5.88 21.15 -9.40
CA SER A 33 -5.63 22.53 -9.79
C SER A 33 -4.29 22.96 -9.20
N HIS A 34 -3.34 23.34 -10.06
CA HIS A 34 -2.10 23.95 -9.64
C HIS A 34 -2.47 25.26 -8.94
N LEU A 35 -2.52 25.25 -7.61
CA LEU A 35 -2.52 26.46 -6.82
C LEU A 35 -1.16 27.14 -7.07
N ASN A 36 -1.23 28.40 -7.45
CA ASN A 36 -0.10 29.27 -7.65
C ASN A 36 0.55 29.50 -6.27
N TYR A 37 1.64 28.78 -5.97
CA TYR A 37 2.27 28.77 -4.63
C TYR A 37 2.77 30.14 -4.18
N ASP A 38 2.92 31.10 -5.09
CA ASP A 38 3.37 32.46 -4.80
C ASP A 38 2.23 33.46 -4.52
N GLU A 39 0.96 33.06 -4.68
CA GLU A 39 -0.23 33.94 -4.49
C GLU A 39 -1.08 33.57 -3.26
N ILE A 40 -0.68 32.58 -2.46
CA ILE A 40 -1.30 32.30 -1.16
C ILE A 40 -0.44 33.02 -0.11
N GLU A 41 -0.96 34.07 0.52
CA GLU A 41 -0.50 34.41 1.87
C GLU A 41 -0.70 33.14 2.69
N ALA A 42 0.39 32.42 2.99
CA ALA A 42 0.33 31.16 3.72
C ALA A 42 -0.56 31.38 4.94
N GLU A 43 -1.73 30.72 4.98
CA GLU A 43 -2.53 30.64 6.19
C GLU A 43 -1.55 30.22 7.28
N ARG A 44 -1.28 31.14 8.21
CA ARG A 44 -0.40 30.84 9.33
C ARG A 44 -1.06 29.65 10.04
N PRO A 45 -0.36 28.51 10.19
CA PRO A 45 -0.95 27.38 10.89
C PRO A 45 -1.42 27.87 12.26
N ASP A 46 -2.65 27.52 12.64
CA ASP A 46 -3.21 27.89 13.93
C ASP A 46 -2.39 27.20 15.03
N PHE A 47 -1.40 27.92 15.54
CA PHE A 47 -0.44 27.41 16.49
C PHE A 47 -1.09 27.11 17.85
N ILE A 48 -2.28 27.67 18.11
CA ILE A 48 -3.07 27.32 19.31
C ILE A 48 -3.58 25.89 19.18
N LEU A 49 -4.05 25.47 18.01
CA LEU A 49 -4.45 24.07 17.77
C LEU A 49 -3.26 23.11 17.87
N ILE A 50 -2.08 23.51 17.38
CA ILE A 50 -0.85 22.70 17.48
C ILE A 50 -0.40 22.59 18.94
N TRP A 51 -0.46 23.69 19.70
CA TRP A 51 -0.15 23.68 21.13
C TRP A 51 -1.14 22.84 21.93
N ASP A 52 -2.44 22.95 21.64
CA ASP A 52 -3.48 22.13 22.30
C ASP A 52 -3.31 20.63 22.02
N LEU A 53 -2.69 20.25 20.90
CA LEU A 53 -2.29 18.86 20.63
C LEU A 53 -1.07 18.48 21.48
N ILE A 54 -0.04 19.33 21.53
CA ILE A 54 1.17 19.07 22.34
C ILE A 54 0.87 19.01 23.84
N SER A 55 0.00 19.87 24.36
CA SER A 55 -0.41 19.88 25.77
C SER A 55 -1.25 18.66 26.16
N ARG A 56 -1.96 18.03 25.22
CA ARG A 56 -2.61 16.73 25.50
C ARG A 56 -1.59 15.61 25.69
N HIS A 57 -0.47 15.67 24.95
CA HIS A 57 0.59 14.69 25.08
C HIS A 57 1.27 14.77 26.46
N THR A 58 1.57 15.98 26.95
CA THR A 58 2.16 16.19 28.28
C THR A 58 1.24 15.75 29.42
N THR A 59 -0.08 15.88 29.27
CA THR A 59 -1.05 15.32 30.23
C THR A 59 -0.95 13.79 30.34
N PHE A 60 -0.75 13.07 29.24
CA PHE A 60 -0.51 11.62 29.30
C PHE A 60 0.77 11.27 30.04
N ILE A 61 1.81 12.11 29.95
CA ILE A 61 3.06 11.96 30.72
C ILE A 61 2.80 12.15 32.21
N GLY A 62 2.10 13.22 32.60
CA GLY A 62 1.77 13.48 34.01
C GLY A 62 0.95 12.36 34.66
N LEU A 63 0.05 11.75 33.89
CA LEU A 63 -0.76 10.60 34.33
C LEU A 63 -0.02 9.24 34.30
N GLY A 64 1.22 9.18 33.78
CA GLY A 64 1.98 7.94 33.65
C GLY A 64 1.46 6.97 32.57
N LEU A 65 0.71 7.47 31.58
CA LEU A 65 0.16 6.69 30.47
C LEU A 65 1.15 6.59 29.31
N TRP A 66 2.26 5.89 29.54
CA TRP A 66 3.43 5.88 28.65
C TRP A 66 3.15 5.47 27.19
N SER A 67 2.32 4.44 26.97
CA SER A 67 1.99 3.96 25.61
C SER A 67 1.21 5.02 24.84
N ASN A 68 0.22 5.62 25.50
CA ASN A 68 -0.64 6.65 24.90
C ASN A 68 0.17 7.90 24.58
N ALA A 69 1.13 8.26 25.44
CA ALA A 69 2.04 9.36 25.18
C ALA A 69 2.88 9.09 23.91
N SER A 70 3.53 7.91 23.79
CA SER A 70 4.33 7.55 22.61
C SER A 70 3.53 7.55 21.30
N ASP A 71 2.35 6.92 21.29
CA ASP A 71 1.50 6.86 20.10
C ASP A 71 1.03 8.25 19.65
N TYR A 72 0.75 9.13 20.62
CA TYR A 72 0.31 10.49 20.36
C TYR A 72 1.45 11.36 19.77
N LEU A 73 2.68 11.17 20.23
CA LEU A 73 3.85 11.89 19.72
C LEU A 73 4.15 11.53 18.26
N GLU A 74 3.93 10.28 17.86
CA GLU A 74 4.03 9.88 16.43
C GLU A 74 2.97 10.53 15.54
N LEU A 75 1.77 10.79 16.07
CA LEU A 75 0.71 11.46 15.33
C LEU A 75 1.04 12.94 15.10
N VAL A 76 1.59 13.62 16.12
CA VAL A 76 1.99 15.03 16.02
C VAL A 76 3.14 15.22 15.02
N LYS A 77 4.10 14.29 14.94
CA LYS A 77 5.21 14.31 13.95
C LYS A 77 4.76 14.22 12.48
N LYS A 78 3.53 13.78 12.21
CA LYS A 78 2.98 13.61 10.84
C LYS A 78 2.24 14.85 10.31
N ILE A 79 2.07 15.89 11.14
CA ILE A 79 1.36 17.11 10.74
C ILE A 79 2.23 17.90 9.74
N PRO A 80 1.71 18.27 8.55
CA PRO A 80 2.45 19.08 7.58
C PRO A 80 2.57 20.52 8.09
N LEU A 81 3.80 21.01 8.28
CA LEU A 81 4.10 22.34 8.82
C LEU A 81 5.20 23.05 8.00
N PRO A 82 5.21 24.41 7.97
CA PRO A 82 6.30 25.18 7.38
C PRO A 82 7.66 24.86 8.01
N GLU A 83 8.75 24.89 7.22
CA GLU A 83 10.09 24.46 7.67
C GLU A 83 10.59 25.18 8.94
N ASP A 84 10.38 26.50 9.02
CA ASP A 84 10.79 27.30 10.18
C ASP A 84 10.07 26.91 11.47
N LEU A 85 8.80 26.53 11.36
CA LEU A 85 7.98 26.06 12.47
C LEU A 85 8.34 24.63 12.84
N ARG A 86 8.61 23.81 11.82
CA ARG A 86 8.97 22.41 11.96
C ARG A 86 10.24 22.24 12.77
N TYR A 87 11.28 23.03 12.51
CA TYR A 87 12.53 22.96 13.27
C TYR A 87 12.34 23.20 14.78
N ARG A 88 11.54 24.21 15.16
CA ARG A 88 11.29 24.56 16.57
C ARG A 88 10.38 23.54 17.26
N LEU A 89 9.39 23.01 16.56
CA LEU A 89 8.52 21.96 17.07
C LEU A 89 9.24 20.62 17.19
N ASP A 90 10.10 20.27 16.25
CA ASP A 90 10.92 19.06 16.34
C ASP A 90 11.83 19.12 17.57
N ALA A 91 12.42 20.28 17.86
CA ALA A 91 13.17 20.48 19.10
C ALA A 91 12.30 20.25 20.36
N LEU A 92 11.09 20.81 20.39
CA LEU A 92 10.14 20.67 21.49
C LEU A 92 9.71 19.22 21.69
N LEU A 93 9.36 18.52 20.60
CA LEU A 93 8.99 17.11 20.61
C LEU A 93 10.15 16.23 21.05
N ASN A 94 11.38 16.52 20.60
CA ASN A 94 12.57 15.78 21.01
C ASN A 94 12.86 15.94 22.51
N TYR A 95 12.69 17.13 23.07
CA TYR A 95 12.81 17.32 24.52
C TYR A 95 11.74 16.55 25.29
N THR A 96 10.50 16.59 24.80
CA THR A 96 9.38 15.89 25.44
C THR A 96 9.54 14.37 25.38
N GLU A 97 10.01 13.84 24.25
CA GLU A 97 10.32 12.41 24.07
C GLU A 97 11.45 11.94 25.00
N ARG A 98 12.52 12.73 25.13
CA ARG A 98 13.60 12.42 26.09
C ARG A 98 13.13 12.46 27.54
N ILE A 99 12.32 13.45 27.91
CA ILE A 99 11.74 13.55 29.26
C ILE A 99 10.85 12.33 29.54
N LEU A 100 10.03 11.91 28.58
CA LEU A 100 9.21 10.70 28.69
C LEU A 100 10.07 9.45 28.98
N GLU A 101 11.11 9.23 28.17
CA GLU A 101 12.00 8.08 28.32
C GLU A 101 12.71 8.08 29.68
N ASP A 102 13.26 9.22 30.08
CA ASP A 102 13.98 9.36 31.33
C ASP A 102 13.04 9.21 32.54
N LEU A 103 11.84 9.81 32.53
CA LEU A 103 10.84 9.64 33.59
C LEU A 103 10.41 8.18 33.75
N LYS A 104 10.21 7.46 32.65
CA LYS A 104 9.90 6.02 32.67
C LYS A 104 11.02 5.20 33.28
N GLN A 105 12.28 5.53 32.98
CA GLN A 105 13.42 4.87 33.59
C GLN A 105 13.56 5.23 35.08
N ILE A 106 13.33 6.49 35.46
CA ILE A 106 13.32 6.94 36.85
C ILE A 106 12.26 6.18 37.65
N GLU A 107 11.05 6.02 37.12
CA GLU A 107 9.97 5.24 37.75
C GLU A 107 10.41 3.80 38.04
N GLY A 108 11.00 3.13 37.05
CA GLY A 108 11.54 1.79 37.22
C GLY A 108 12.65 1.73 38.27
N ASN A 109 13.56 2.71 38.26
CA ASN A 109 14.64 2.79 39.25
C ASN A 109 14.14 3.09 40.67
N LEU A 110 13.15 3.97 40.83
CA LEU A 110 12.52 4.27 42.11
C LEU A 110 11.77 3.06 42.67
N SER A 111 11.05 2.32 41.81
CA SER A 111 10.41 1.06 42.22
C SER A 111 11.43 0.03 42.69
N GLU A 112 12.53 -0.15 41.95
CA GLU A 112 13.61 -1.05 42.38
C GLU A 112 14.29 -0.56 43.67
N ALA A 113 14.44 0.75 43.86
CA ALA A 113 15.01 1.32 45.09
C ALA A 113 14.08 1.12 46.31
N LYS A 114 12.75 1.20 46.12
CA LYS A 114 11.77 0.86 47.16
C LYS A 114 11.91 -0.61 47.58
N ASP A 115 11.98 -1.54 46.64
CA ASP A 115 12.20 -2.96 46.91
C ASP A 115 13.52 -3.18 47.71
N LEU A 116 14.62 -2.52 47.30
CA LEU A 116 15.91 -2.62 48.00
C LEU A 116 15.87 -2.03 49.41
N ALA A 117 15.10 -0.97 49.64
CA ALA A 117 14.94 -0.34 50.96
C ALA A 117 14.10 -1.18 51.93
N GLU A 118 13.07 -1.87 51.41
CA GLU A 118 12.26 -2.84 52.16
C GLU A 118 13.07 -4.10 52.52
N GLU A 119 13.89 -4.59 51.59
CA GLU A 119 14.73 -5.78 51.77
C GLU A 119 16.08 -5.48 52.48
N GLU A 120 16.34 -4.20 52.82
CA GLU A 120 17.50 -3.70 53.57
C GLU A 120 18.86 -3.85 52.88
N PHE A 121 18.88 -3.91 51.55
CA PHE A 121 20.11 -3.96 50.75
C PHE A 121 20.75 -2.57 50.57
N LEU A 122 21.35 -2.05 51.65
CA LEU A 122 21.78 -0.65 51.76
C LEU A 122 22.87 -0.21 50.76
N GLU A 123 23.85 -1.04 50.44
CA GLU A 123 24.92 -0.66 49.49
C GLU A 123 24.39 -0.58 48.06
N GLN A 124 23.54 -1.51 47.65
CA GLN A 124 22.87 -1.47 46.35
C GLN A 124 21.88 -0.31 46.29
N LEU A 125 21.16 -0.04 47.38
CA LEU A 125 20.28 1.13 47.50
C LEU A 125 21.07 2.43 47.32
N LYS A 126 22.25 2.57 47.94
CA LYS A 126 23.12 3.75 47.79
C LYS A 126 23.49 4.01 46.33
N GLU A 127 23.95 2.98 45.62
CA GLU A 127 24.32 3.12 44.22
C GLU A 127 23.10 3.44 43.35
N LYS A 128 21.95 2.84 43.65
CA LYS A 128 20.69 3.12 42.96
C LYS A 128 20.23 4.56 43.18
N LEU A 129 20.31 5.06 44.41
CA LEU A 129 19.99 6.45 44.75
C LEU A 129 20.91 7.44 44.02
N ARG A 130 22.20 7.11 43.86
CA ARG A 130 23.15 7.93 43.08
C ARG A 130 22.73 8.04 41.61
N ILE A 131 22.31 6.92 41.00
CA ILE A 131 21.81 6.89 39.62
C ILE A 131 20.52 7.71 39.51
N ILE A 132 19.55 7.48 40.41
CA ILE A 132 18.26 8.21 40.42
C ILE A 132 18.49 9.72 40.54
N HIS A 133 19.37 10.17 41.44
CA HIS A 133 19.69 11.59 41.60
C HIS A 133 20.24 12.21 40.32
N SER A 134 21.18 11.54 39.64
CA SER A 134 21.74 11.99 38.37
C SER A 134 20.65 12.11 37.29
N MET A 135 19.77 11.12 37.18
CA MET A 135 18.68 11.13 36.21
C MET A 135 17.65 12.22 36.49
N LEU A 136 17.22 12.37 37.74
CA LEU A 136 16.30 13.43 38.15
C LEU A 136 16.84 14.82 37.86
N TYR A 137 18.13 15.04 38.15
CA TYR A 137 18.80 16.31 37.84
C TYR A 137 18.81 16.59 36.33
N ASN A 138 19.14 15.60 35.51
CA ASN A 138 19.14 15.73 34.05
C ASN A 138 17.74 16.02 33.50
N VAL A 139 16.72 15.31 33.96
CA VAL A 139 15.31 15.53 33.56
C VAL A 139 14.83 16.92 33.95
N THR A 140 15.23 17.41 35.13
CA THR A 140 14.89 18.76 35.59
C THR A 140 15.50 19.81 34.65
N ILE A 141 16.74 19.62 34.21
CA ILE A 141 17.38 20.52 33.22
C ILE A 141 16.66 20.46 31.87
N LEU A 142 16.27 19.26 31.41
CA LEU A 142 15.54 19.11 30.15
C LEU A 142 14.17 19.80 30.21
N TYR A 143 13.48 19.69 31.35
CA TYR A 143 12.22 20.40 31.59
C TYR A 143 12.40 21.92 31.49
N TYR A 144 13.44 22.50 32.12
CA TYR A 144 13.70 23.94 31.99
C TYR A 144 14.01 24.38 30.55
N LYS A 145 14.68 23.53 29.75
CA LYS A 145 14.90 23.81 28.32
C LYS A 145 13.59 23.77 27.53
N LEU A 146 12.72 22.81 27.84
CA LEU A 146 11.40 22.68 27.24
C LEU A 146 10.53 23.90 27.57
N GLU A 147 10.54 24.32 28.84
CA GLU A 147 9.83 25.52 29.31
C GLU A 147 10.30 26.78 28.59
N LEU A 148 11.62 26.99 28.50
CA LEU A 148 12.21 28.14 27.82
C LEU A 148 11.79 28.22 26.34
N LEU A 149 11.86 27.09 25.63
CA LEU A 149 11.45 27.01 24.22
C LEU A 149 9.96 27.22 24.03
N SER A 150 9.14 26.68 24.94
CA SER A 150 7.68 26.85 24.91
C SER A 150 7.29 28.32 25.14
N LYS A 151 7.97 29.00 26.07
CA LYS A 151 7.81 30.45 26.32
C LYS A 151 8.28 31.30 25.14
N GLU A 152 9.35 30.92 24.46
CA GLU A 152 9.81 31.60 23.24
C GLU A 152 8.80 31.47 22.09
N LEU A 153 8.25 30.27 21.89
CA LEU A 153 7.20 30.02 20.89
C LEU A 153 5.92 30.77 21.22
N SER A 154 5.55 30.82 22.49
CA SER A 154 4.42 31.61 22.99
C SER A 154 4.54 33.08 22.65
N ARG A 155 5.73 33.69 22.85
CA ARG A 155 6.00 35.08 22.46
C ARG A 155 5.94 35.29 20.94
N THR A 156 6.47 34.34 20.18
CA THR A 156 6.54 34.42 18.71
C THR A 156 5.16 34.32 18.06
N TYR A 157 4.30 33.44 18.59
CA TYR A 157 2.99 33.12 18.03
C TYR A 157 1.81 33.67 18.85
N ARG A 158 2.08 34.51 19.87
CA ARG A 158 1.10 35.17 20.75
C ARG A 158 0.15 34.20 21.47
N ILE A 159 0.65 33.05 21.91
CA ILE A 159 -0.11 32.18 22.81
C ILE A 159 -0.14 32.83 24.20
N PRO A 160 -1.25 32.78 24.94
CA PRO A 160 -1.24 33.19 26.35
C PRO A 160 -0.32 32.30 27.20
N GLU A 161 0.53 32.89 28.04
CA GLU A 161 1.51 32.17 28.87
C GLU A 161 0.84 31.13 29.78
N TYR A 162 -0.35 31.42 30.33
CA TYR A 162 -1.11 30.47 31.15
C TYR A 162 -1.43 29.15 30.42
N LYS A 163 -1.67 29.17 29.10
CA LYS A 163 -1.90 27.94 28.31
C LYS A 163 -0.63 27.11 28.16
N ILE A 164 0.53 27.77 28.17
CA ILE A 164 1.81 27.08 28.12
C ILE A 164 2.06 26.38 29.45
N ASP A 165 1.87 27.12 30.54
CA ASP A 165 2.06 26.62 31.90
C ASP A 165 1.11 25.44 32.18
N GLU A 166 -0.19 25.56 31.87
CA GLU A 166 -1.17 24.45 31.96
C GLU A 166 -0.74 23.20 31.17
N GLY A 167 -0.07 23.40 30.03
CA GLY A 167 0.45 22.30 29.22
C GLY A 167 1.71 21.66 29.80
N LEU A 168 2.51 22.36 30.60
CA LEU A 168 3.77 21.86 31.14
C LEU A 168 3.67 21.38 32.58
N ASP A 169 2.69 21.86 33.34
CA ASP A 169 2.43 21.49 34.74
C ASP A 169 2.38 19.97 34.96
N PRO A 170 1.71 19.15 34.12
CA PRO A 170 1.68 17.70 34.34
C PRO A 170 3.07 17.04 34.34
N ILE A 171 4.01 17.55 33.55
CA ILE A 171 5.40 17.05 33.54
C ILE A 171 6.11 17.48 34.82
N LYS A 172 5.94 18.75 35.21
CA LYS A 172 6.54 19.32 36.42
C LYS A 172 6.09 18.59 37.68
N ASP A 173 4.79 18.39 37.83
CA ASP A 173 4.18 17.67 38.95
C ASP A 173 4.74 16.25 39.07
N ARG A 174 4.98 15.59 37.93
CA ARG A 174 5.57 14.24 37.90
C ARG A 174 7.03 14.23 38.31
N ILE A 175 7.81 15.23 37.90
CA ILE A 175 9.20 15.40 38.31
C ILE A 175 9.28 15.68 39.82
N ASP A 176 8.43 16.56 40.33
CA ASP A 176 8.38 16.93 41.75
C ASP A 176 7.98 15.72 42.62
N LEU A 177 6.99 14.94 42.18
CA LEU A 177 6.62 13.67 42.81
C LEU A 177 7.82 12.72 42.94
N TYR A 178 8.60 12.54 41.87
CA TYR A 178 9.77 11.66 41.90
C TYR A 178 10.91 12.19 42.76
N TRP A 179 11.09 13.51 42.85
CA TRP A 179 12.00 14.12 43.82
C TRP A 179 11.58 13.86 45.26
N GLU A 180 10.28 13.93 45.57
CA GLU A 180 9.77 13.59 46.90
C GLU A 180 9.99 12.12 47.25
N GLU A 181 9.70 11.20 46.32
CA GLU A 181 9.95 9.77 46.52
C GLU A 181 11.43 9.48 46.74
N TYR A 182 12.30 10.10 45.96
CA TYR A 182 13.75 10.02 46.13
C TYR A 182 14.18 10.48 47.53
N ARG A 183 13.71 11.64 48.00
CA ARG A 183 14.05 12.17 49.33
C ARG A 183 13.58 11.25 50.47
N LYS A 184 12.39 10.65 50.34
CA LYS A 184 11.88 9.65 51.29
C LYS A 184 12.81 8.44 51.35
N LEU A 185 13.23 7.90 50.21
CA LEU A 185 14.16 6.77 50.15
C LEU A 185 15.55 7.12 50.68
N LEU A 186 16.06 8.33 50.37
CA LEU A 186 17.34 8.82 50.88
C LEU A 186 17.31 8.93 52.41
N SER A 187 16.25 9.50 52.99
CA SER A 187 16.09 9.58 54.44
C SER A 187 16.01 8.20 55.10
N THR A 188 15.35 7.24 54.44
CA THR A 188 15.29 5.84 54.90
C THR A 188 16.67 5.20 54.89
N TYR A 189 17.44 5.42 53.82
CA TYR A 189 18.83 4.95 53.72
C TYR A 189 19.72 5.56 54.83
N GLU A 190 19.60 6.87 55.06
CA GLU A 190 20.39 7.57 56.09
C GLU A 190 20.05 7.10 57.51
N GLN A 191 18.77 6.86 57.82
CA GLN A 191 18.32 6.34 59.11
C GLN A 191 18.73 4.89 59.36
N LYS A 192 18.70 4.05 58.30
CA LYS A 192 19.04 2.63 58.38
C LYS A 192 20.52 2.34 58.20
N ARG A 193 21.40 3.35 58.19
CA ARG A 193 22.85 3.17 58.08
C ARG A 193 23.39 2.42 59.30
N ILE A 194 23.28 1.09 59.28
CA ILE A 194 23.68 0.17 60.35
C ILE A 194 25.17 -0.16 60.21
N VAL A 195 25.85 -0.23 61.35
CA VAL A 195 27.23 -0.70 61.47
C VAL A 195 27.24 -2.23 61.37
N GLY A 196 27.75 -2.77 60.28
CA GLY A 196 27.89 -4.22 60.06
C GLY A 196 28.97 -4.52 59.01
N ILE A 197 29.45 -5.76 58.98
CA ILE A 197 30.47 -6.18 58.01
C ILE A 197 29.77 -6.43 56.66
N ALA A 198 30.16 -5.67 55.63
CA ALA A 198 29.66 -5.87 54.28
C ALA A 198 29.98 -7.27 53.75
N THR A 199 29.03 -7.87 53.04
CA THR A 199 29.18 -9.21 52.44
C THR A 199 29.06 -9.14 50.92
N ILE A 200 29.73 -10.06 50.23
CA ILE A 200 29.75 -10.20 48.78
C ILE A 200 29.24 -11.59 48.45
N ILE A 201 28.20 -11.64 47.61
CA ILE A 201 27.64 -12.89 47.09
C ILE A 201 27.76 -12.92 45.56
N THR A 202 28.21 -14.06 45.03
CA THR A 202 28.36 -14.31 43.59
C THR A 202 27.44 -15.43 43.15
N ILE A 203 26.98 -15.41 41.90
CA ILE A 203 26.19 -16.49 41.29
C ILE A 203 26.71 -16.76 39.87
N SER A 204 26.64 -18.01 39.44
CA SER A 204 26.87 -18.47 38.08
C SER A 204 25.92 -19.64 37.78
N LEU A 205 25.50 -19.78 36.52
CA LEU A 205 24.65 -20.87 36.07
C LEU A 205 25.43 -21.77 35.12
N ASN A 206 25.24 -23.09 35.22
CA ASN A 206 25.86 -24.03 34.28
C ASN A 206 25.35 -23.85 32.83
N LYS A 207 24.09 -23.40 32.67
CA LYS A 207 23.42 -23.12 31.40
C LYS A 207 22.57 -21.86 31.51
N THR A 208 22.52 -21.07 30.43
CA THR A 208 21.72 -19.84 30.34
C THR A 208 20.56 -19.95 29.34
N LYS A 209 20.45 -21.06 28.61
CA LYS A 209 19.35 -21.41 27.72
C LYS A 209 18.90 -22.82 28.03
N VAL A 210 17.62 -22.99 28.33
CA VAL A 210 17.04 -24.27 28.75
C VAL A 210 15.61 -24.39 28.30
N TYR A 211 15.10 -25.62 28.31
CA TYR A 211 13.68 -25.88 28.19
C TYR A 211 12.97 -25.81 29.55
N PRO A 212 11.64 -25.64 29.57
CA PRO A 212 10.84 -25.71 30.78
C PRO A 212 11.13 -26.99 31.57
N LEU A 213 11.20 -26.89 32.90
CA LEU A 213 11.51 -27.99 33.82
C LEU A 213 12.90 -28.63 33.68
N GLU A 214 13.71 -28.24 32.68
CA GLU A 214 15.09 -28.71 32.54
C GLU A 214 15.93 -28.18 33.71
N PRO A 215 16.58 -29.04 34.52
CA PRO A 215 17.31 -28.61 35.70
C PRO A 215 18.55 -27.78 35.32
N VAL A 216 18.72 -26.65 36.02
CA VAL A 216 19.88 -25.76 35.91
C VAL A 216 20.61 -25.76 37.25
N GLU A 217 21.92 -25.86 37.22
CA GLU A 217 22.73 -25.77 38.42
C GLU A 217 23.19 -24.32 38.62
N ALA A 218 22.90 -23.77 39.80
CA ALA A 218 23.33 -22.45 40.23
C ALA A 218 24.42 -22.60 41.30
N VAL A 219 25.61 -22.08 41.00
CA VAL A 219 26.78 -22.15 41.89
C VAL A 219 27.33 -20.78 42.19
N GLY A 220 27.86 -20.58 43.39
CA GLY A 220 28.34 -19.27 43.85
C GLY A 220 29.11 -19.33 45.15
N SER A 221 29.44 -18.16 45.69
CA SER A 221 30.15 -18.02 46.98
C SER A 221 29.66 -16.82 47.77
N LEU A 222 29.70 -16.93 49.10
CA LEU A 222 29.46 -15.85 50.05
C LEU A 222 30.73 -15.56 50.87
N MET A 223 31.20 -14.32 50.81
CA MET A 223 32.40 -13.86 51.52
C MET A 223 32.12 -12.52 52.22
N ASP A 224 32.90 -12.16 53.23
CA ASP A 224 32.93 -10.79 53.74
C ASP A 224 33.77 -9.89 52.82
N ILE A 225 33.74 -8.58 53.08
CA ILE A 225 34.52 -7.58 52.33
C ILE A 225 36.04 -7.82 52.38
N ASN A 226 36.53 -8.58 53.37
CA ASN A 226 37.94 -8.91 53.53
C ASN A 226 38.32 -10.24 52.84
N GLY A 227 37.37 -10.91 52.18
CA GLY A 227 37.57 -12.19 51.50
C GLY A 227 37.45 -13.42 52.41
N THR A 228 37.01 -13.28 53.65
CA THR A 228 36.77 -14.41 54.56
C THR A 228 35.49 -15.14 54.14
N PRO A 229 35.51 -16.47 53.95
CA PRO A 229 34.32 -17.22 53.58
C PRO A 229 33.31 -17.30 54.73
N LEU A 230 32.04 -17.07 54.44
CA LEU A 230 30.95 -17.23 55.41
C LEU A 230 30.40 -18.65 55.35
N VAL A 231 30.73 -19.47 56.35
CA VAL A 231 30.37 -20.88 56.44
C VAL A 231 29.00 -21.10 57.09
N ASN A 232 28.28 -22.13 56.65
CA ASN A 232 27.00 -22.57 57.20
C ASN A 232 25.94 -21.45 57.23
N ARG A 233 25.93 -20.62 56.20
CA ARG A 233 24.97 -19.52 56.04
C ARG A 233 23.94 -19.86 54.98
N LYS A 234 22.69 -19.51 55.26
CA LYS A 234 21.57 -19.75 54.35
C LYS A 234 21.59 -18.73 53.22
N ILE A 235 21.62 -19.22 51.99
CA ILE A 235 21.55 -18.44 50.76
C ILE A 235 20.24 -18.70 50.07
N TYR A 236 19.70 -17.66 49.45
CA TYR A 236 18.52 -17.74 48.63
C TYR A 236 18.90 -17.44 47.18
N VAL A 237 18.35 -18.21 46.24
CA VAL A 237 18.40 -17.90 44.82
C VAL A 237 16.99 -17.62 44.36
N GLU A 238 16.77 -16.41 43.84
CA GLU A 238 15.48 -15.96 43.33
C GLU A 238 15.52 -15.86 41.81
N MET A 239 14.45 -16.35 41.19
CA MET A 239 14.18 -16.25 39.77
C MET A 239 12.89 -15.44 39.57
N LYS A 240 12.98 -14.31 38.87
CA LYS A 240 11.87 -13.35 38.69
C LYS A 240 11.52 -13.17 37.21
N ILE A 241 10.22 -13.24 36.89
CA ILE A 241 9.65 -12.88 35.58
C ILE A 241 8.35 -12.10 35.75
N HIS A 242 8.24 -10.90 35.17
CA HIS A 242 7.02 -10.08 35.21
C HIS A 242 6.34 -10.00 36.60
N GLY A 243 7.13 -9.87 37.67
CA GLY A 243 6.62 -9.78 39.06
C GLY A 243 6.40 -11.12 39.77
N VAL A 244 6.40 -12.26 39.08
CA VAL A 244 6.33 -13.59 39.71
C VAL A 244 7.71 -14.00 40.21
N LYS A 245 7.81 -14.34 41.49
CA LYS A 245 9.05 -14.75 42.18
C LYS A 245 9.06 -16.26 42.43
N TYR A 246 10.18 -16.92 42.14
CA TYR A 246 10.46 -18.31 42.50
C TYR A 246 11.73 -18.34 43.35
N THR A 247 11.62 -18.78 44.60
CA THR A 247 12.73 -18.74 45.57
C THR A 247 13.19 -20.15 45.91
N PHE A 248 14.49 -20.37 45.84
CA PHE A 248 15.18 -21.60 46.24
C PHE A 248 16.18 -21.25 47.34
N SER A 249 16.54 -22.21 48.20
CA SER A 249 17.53 -21.96 49.25
C SER A 249 18.52 -23.11 49.40
N THR A 250 19.75 -22.77 49.78
CA THR A 250 20.81 -23.72 50.11
C THR A 250 21.68 -23.15 51.23
N ILE A 251 22.66 -23.92 51.69
CA ILE A 251 23.58 -23.53 52.77
C ILE A 251 25.01 -23.50 52.22
N THR A 252 25.82 -22.54 52.65
CA THR A 252 27.22 -22.45 52.26
C THR A 252 28.08 -23.53 52.90
N THR A 253 29.03 -24.06 52.13
CA THR A 253 30.02 -25.04 52.57
C THR A 253 31.16 -24.39 53.39
N HIS A 254 32.12 -25.19 53.86
CA HIS A 254 33.24 -24.76 54.69
C HIS A 254 34.18 -23.71 54.04
N ASN A 255 34.14 -23.58 52.72
CA ASN A 255 34.87 -22.58 51.93
C ASN A 255 33.95 -21.41 51.49
N GLY A 256 32.73 -21.28 52.02
CA GLY A 256 31.78 -20.24 51.66
C GLY A 256 31.08 -20.43 50.31
N SER A 257 31.35 -21.53 49.58
CA SER A 257 30.70 -21.83 48.31
C SER A 257 29.30 -22.42 48.50
N TYR A 258 28.45 -22.35 47.47
CA TYR A 258 27.16 -23.02 47.46
C TYR A 258 26.82 -23.56 46.06
N SER A 259 26.06 -24.64 46.00
CA SER A 259 25.43 -25.16 44.77
C SER A 259 23.99 -25.55 45.07
N LEU A 260 23.10 -25.32 44.10
CA LEU A 260 21.73 -25.81 44.12
C LEU A 260 21.17 -25.98 42.71
N VAL A 261 20.22 -26.90 42.56
CA VAL A 261 19.53 -27.15 41.29
C VAL A 261 18.21 -26.37 41.26
N ILE A 262 18.08 -25.44 40.31
CA ILE A 262 16.84 -24.72 40.02
C ILE A 262 16.09 -25.40 38.88
N LYS A 263 14.76 -25.50 38.99
CA LYS A 263 13.89 -25.97 37.90
C LYS A 263 13.09 -24.79 37.35
N PRO A 264 13.34 -24.37 36.09
CA PRO A 264 12.57 -23.32 35.45
C PRO A 264 11.08 -23.71 35.33
N PRO A 265 10.14 -22.75 35.47
CA PRO A 265 8.71 -23.05 35.39
C PRO A 265 8.29 -23.39 33.94
N LEU A 266 7.05 -23.84 33.77
CA LEU A 266 6.39 -24.07 32.47
C LEU A 266 6.18 -22.79 31.61
N ARG A 267 6.69 -21.65 32.08
CA ARG A 267 6.53 -20.37 31.41
C ARG A 267 7.79 -20.02 30.62
N VAL A 268 7.64 -19.86 29.31
CA VAL A 268 8.71 -19.39 28.43
C VAL A 268 9.00 -17.91 28.67
N GLY A 269 10.27 -17.52 28.51
CA GLY A 269 10.69 -16.13 28.69
C GLY A 269 12.12 -15.97 29.18
N SER A 270 12.50 -14.72 29.42
CA SER A 270 13.79 -14.38 30.02
C SER A 270 13.57 -14.08 31.51
N PHE A 271 14.20 -14.87 32.35
CA PHE A 271 14.13 -14.76 33.81
C PHE A 271 15.41 -14.10 34.32
N LYS A 272 15.26 -13.15 35.25
CA LYS A 272 16.40 -12.63 36.03
C LYS A 272 16.61 -13.57 37.19
N VAL A 273 17.82 -14.13 37.30
CA VAL A 273 18.22 -15.02 38.39
C VAL A 273 19.32 -14.33 39.19
N TYR A 274 19.13 -14.19 40.50
CA TYR A 274 20.15 -13.66 41.41
C TYR A 274 20.15 -14.44 42.71
N ALA A 275 21.26 -14.35 43.43
CA ALA A 275 21.38 -14.88 44.78
C ALA A 275 21.36 -13.73 45.76
N TYR A 276 20.75 -13.94 46.92
CA TYR A 276 20.80 -12.99 48.02
C TYR A 276 21.06 -13.70 49.35
N PHE A 277 21.73 -12.98 50.24
CA PHE A 277 22.01 -13.36 51.60
C PHE A 277 21.29 -12.40 52.54
N LYS A 278 20.46 -12.97 53.41
CA LYS A 278 19.81 -12.24 54.51
C LYS A 278 20.38 -12.80 55.83
N PRO A 279 21.26 -12.07 56.51
CA PRO A 279 21.89 -12.54 57.74
C PRO A 279 20.86 -12.65 58.88
N GLU A 280 21.01 -13.68 59.70
CA GLU A 280 20.22 -13.87 60.92
C GLU A 280 20.82 -13.09 62.10
N ASP A 281 22.12 -12.83 62.04
CA ASP A 281 22.91 -12.08 63.01
C ASP A 281 23.23 -10.66 62.51
N SER A 282 23.07 -9.66 63.38
CA SER A 282 23.32 -8.23 63.09
C SER A 282 24.79 -7.89 62.78
N LYS A 283 25.69 -8.89 62.85
CA LYS A 283 27.12 -8.75 62.54
C LYS A 283 27.37 -8.47 61.06
N TYR A 284 26.61 -9.10 60.17
CA TYR A 284 26.81 -9.01 58.72
C TYR A 284 25.69 -8.19 58.08
N LEU A 285 26.04 -7.50 57.00
CA LEU A 285 25.04 -6.81 56.18
C LEU A 285 24.49 -7.75 55.11
N PRO A 286 23.20 -7.61 54.74
CA PRO A 286 22.61 -8.36 53.64
C PRO A 286 23.29 -7.99 52.31
N SER A 287 23.31 -8.95 51.38
CA SER A 287 23.90 -8.74 50.05
C SER A 287 23.13 -9.46 48.97
N ILE A 288 23.19 -8.93 47.75
CA ILE A 288 22.57 -9.48 46.54
C ILE A 288 23.60 -9.51 45.41
N SER A 289 23.60 -10.59 44.63
CA SER A 289 24.54 -10.80 43.54
C SER A 289 24.10 -10.06 42.27
N ARG A 290 24.99 -10.00 41.27
CA ARG A 290 24.60 -9.61 39.92
C ARG A 290 23.63 -10.63 39.35
N HIS A 291 22.59 -10.14 38.67
CA HIS A 291 21.63 -11.03 38.03
C HIS A 291 22.20 -11.65 36.75
N ILE A 292 21.80 -12.90 36.50
CA ILE A 292 22.04 -13.62 35.25
C ILE A 292 20.71 -13.79 34.53
N ILE A 293 20.72 -13.66 33.20
CA ILE A 293 19.54 -13.87 32.38
C ILE A 293 19.46 -15.34 31.98
N LEU A 294 18.48 -16.06 32.52
CA LEU A 294 18.14 -17.42 32.11
C LEU A 294 17.01 -17.37 31.08
N ARG A 295 17.25 -17.89 29.88
CA ARG A 295 16.26 -17.93 28.79
C ARG A 295 15.61 -19.31 28.74
N VAL A 296 14.32 -19.35 29.05
CA VAL A 296 13.48 -20.55 28.92
C VAL A 296 12.85 -20.53 27.53
N LEU A 297 13.30 -21.45 26.67
CA LEU A 297 12.86 -21.58 25.28
C LEU A 297 11.58 -22.43 25.19
N PRO A 298 10.68 -22.17 24.23
CA PRO A 298 9.52 -23.04 24.01
C PRO A 298 9.96 -24.43 23.57
N LEU A 299 9.20 -25.44 23.97
CA LEU A 299 9.41 -26.84 23.56
C LEU A 299 9.19 -26.99 22.05
N PRO A 300 10.12 -27.63 21.32
CA PRO A 300 9.99 -27.83 19.88
C PRO A 300 8.76 -28.68 19.54
N THR A 301 8.10 -28.38 18.42
CA THR A 301 7.02 -29.23 17.89
C THR A 301 7.35 -29.76 16.50
N GLU A 302 6.77 -30.89 16.12
CA GLU A 302 6.93 -31.54 14.83
C GLU A 302 5.55 -31.89 14.25
N ILE A 303 5.34 -31.60 12.95
CA ILE A 303 4.15 -32.04 12.21
C ILE A 303 4.50 -33.34 11.50
N ARG A 304 3.77 -34.42 11.79
CA ARG A 304 3.90 -35.71 11.10
C ARG A 304 2.65 -36.03 10.30
N ILE A 305 2.85 -36.33 9.03
CA ILE A 305 1.77 -36.64 8.10
C ILE A 305 1.55 -38.14 8.08
N THR A 306 0.33 -38.57 8.36
CA THR A 306 -0.05 -39.99 8.33
C THR A 306 -0.46 -40.42 6.94
N SER A 307 -1.19 -39.55 6.23
CA SER A 307 -1.66 -39.80 4.87
C SER A 307 -2.00 -38.48 4.20
N TYR A 308 -1.79 -38.41 2.90
CA TYR A 308 -2.25 -37.29 2.09
C TYR A 308 -2.47 -37.72 0.63
N THR A 309 -3.32 -36.99 -0.09
CA THR A 309 -3.50 -37.18 -1.53
C THR A 309 -2.25 -36.72 -2.29
N GLU A 310 -1.45 -37.66 -2.78
CA GLU A 310 -0.19 -37.35 -3.49
C GLU A 310 -0.42 -36.84 -4.92
N ARG A 311 -1.45 -37.37 -5.59
CA ARG A 311 -1.83 -37.03 -6.96
C ARG A 311 -3.28 -36.58 -7.00
N ALA A 312 -3.54 -35.47 -7.69
CA ALA A 312 -4.89 -34.93 -7.81
C ALA A 312 -5.15 -34.32 -9.19
N LEU A 313 -6.38 -34.44 -9.67
CA LEU A 313 -6.91 -33.71 -10.80
C LEU A 313 -7.31 -32.28 -10.39
N PRO A 314 -7.41 -31.33 -11.33
CA PRO A 314 -8.11 -30.08 -11.08
C PRO A 314 -9.54 -30.33 -10.57
N GLN A 315 -9.97 -29.55 -9.59
CA GLN A 315 -11.23 -29.69 -8.84
C GLN A 315 -11.31 -30.85 -7.84
N GLU A 316 -10.42 -31.84 -7.93
CA GLU A 316 -10.36 -32.95 -6.98
C GLU A 316 -10.07 -32.48 -5.56
N ARG A 317 -10.61 -33.22 -4.60
CA ARG A 317 -10.39 -32.98 -3.17
C ARG A 317 -9.06 -33.59 -2.74
N VAL A 318 -8.15 -32.74 -2.29
CA VAL A 318 -6.93 -33.15 -1.60
C VAL A 318 -7.23 -33.21 -0.10
N ILE A 319 -6.99 -34.37 0.50
CA ILE A 319 -7.13 -34.61 1.93
C ILE A 319 -5.73 -34.79 2.52
N ILE A 320 -5.49 -34.19 3.69
CA ILE A 320 -4.24 -34.27 4.44
C ILE A 320 -4.59 -34.60 5.89
N ASP A 321 -4.12 -35.74 6.35
CA ASP A 321 -4.27 -36.22 7.72
C ASP A 321 -2.88 -36.29 8.39
N GLY A 322 -2.83 -35.91 9.65
CA GLY A 322 -1.59 -35.96 10.41
C GLY A 322 -1.79 -35.69 11.89
N TYR A 323 -0.68 -35.63 12.60
CA TYR A 323 -0.64 -35.29 14.01
C TYR A 323 0.56 -34.38 14.32
N VAL A 324 0.51 -33.72 15.47
CA VAL A 324 1.55 -32.83 15.96
C VAL A 324 2.08 -33.37 17.29
N LEU A 325 3.41 -33.50 17.41
CA LEU A 325 4.09 -33.97 18.62
C LEU A 325 5.15 -32.98 19.09
N SER A 326 5.63 -33.15 20.32
CA SER A 326 6.87 -32.56 20.82
C SER A 326 7.88 -33.68 21.04
N PRO A 327 9.09 -33.59 20.48
CA PRO A 327 10.16 -34.55 20.75
C PRO A 327 10.52 -34.66 22.25
N GLU A 328 10.32 -33.58 23.01
CA GLU A 328 10.65 -33.52 24.44
C GLU A 328 9.56 -34.14 25.35
N LEU A 329 8.33 -34.27 24.84
CA LEU A 329 7.17 -34.83 25.56
C LEU A 329 6.62 -36.02 24.78
N TYR A 330 7.25 -37.18 24.96
CA TYR A 330 6.85 -38.41 24.30
C TYR A 330 5.40 -38.79 24.66
N GLY A 331 4.53 -38.84 23.64
CA GLY A 331 3.16 -39.35 23.77
C GLY A 331 2.12 -38.33 24.23
N GLU A 332 2.50 -37.08 24.52
CA GLU A 332 1.52 -36.05 24.86
C GLU A 332 0.90 -35.42 23.60
N SER A 333 -0.43 -35.25 23.64
CA SER A 333 -1.16 -34.58 22.58
C SER A 333 -1.03 -33.06 22.73
N ILE A 334 -0.65 -32.40 21.64
CA ILE A 334 -0.45 -30.94 21.65
C ILE A 334 -1.63 -30.27 20.96
N GLU A 335 -2.26 -29.35 21.69
CA GLU A 335 -3.39 -28.60 21.16
C GLU A 335 -3.00 -27.28 20.50
N GLY A 336 -3.67 -26.97 19.39
CA GLY A 336 -3.41 -25.79 18.58
C GLY A 336 -4.21 -25.76 17.27
N THR A 337 -3.68 -25.05 16.30
CA THR A 337 -4.29 -24.89 14.97
C THR A 337 -3.25 -25.12 13.90
N VAL A 338 -3.53 -26.05 12.99
CA VAL A 338 -2.76 -26.24 11.76
C VAL A 338 -3.36 -25.37 10.67
N VAL A 339 -2.53 -24.54 10.06
CA VAL A 339 -2.89 -23.65 8.96
C VAL A 339 -2.24 -24.15 7.68
N LEU A 340 -3.05 -24.35 6.65
CA LEU A 340 -2.62 -24.76 5.32
C LEU A 340 -2.56 -23.55 4.40
N TYR A 341 -1.45 -23.40 3.68
CA TYR A 341 -1.25 -22.40 2.65
C TYR A 341 -0.87 -23.06 1.31
N THR A 342 -1.65 -22.82 0.27
CA THR A 342 -1.33 -23.22 -1.11
C THR A 342 -2.03 -22.32 -2.10
N HIS A 343 -1.31 -21.74 -3.08
CA HIS A 343 -1.89 -21.04 -4.25
C HIS A 343 -3.10 -20.13 -3.95
N GLY A 344 -2.97 -19.26 -2.93
CA GLY A 344 -4.04 -18.33 -2.51
C GLY A 344 -5.14 -18.93 -1.63
N ILE A 345 -5.13 -20.24 -1.41
CA ILE A 345 -6.00 -20.95 -0.46
C ILE A 345 -5.33 -20.92 0.93
N THR A 346 -6.11 -20.48 1.92
CA THR A 346 -5.74 -20.57 3.34
C THR A 346 -6.85 -21.31 4.10
N LEU A 347 -6.51 -22.41 4.76
CA LEU A 347 -7.44 -23.18 5.58
C LEU A 347 -6.88 -23.39 6.98
N LYS A 348 -7.76 -23.60 7.95
CA LYS A 348 -7.41 -23.82 9.35
C LYS A 348 -8.14 -25.05 9.87
N ALA A 349 -7.42 -25.91 10.57
CA ALA A 349 -7.97 -27.03 11.33
C ALA A 349 -7.45 -26.94 12.76
N ARG A 350 -8.33 -27.17 13.73
CA ARG A 350 -7.89 -27.39 15.11
C ARG A 350 -7.31 -28.78 15.22
N THR A 351 -6.30 -28.94 16.06
CA THR A 351 -5.93 -30.28 16.51
C THR A 351 -6.96 -30.75 17.54
N ILE A 352 -7.17 -32.06 17.61
CA ILE A 352 -7.92 -32.73 18.67
C ILE A 352 -7.10 -33.97 19.02
N GLU A 353 -6.66 -34.07 20.27
CA GLU A 353 -5.71 -35.11 20.71
C GLU A 353 -4.44 -35.11 19.84
N GLY A 354 -3.98 -33.91 19.45
CA GLY A 354 -2.83 -33.70 18.58
C GLY A 354 -3.06 -34.06 17.11
N ARG A 355 -4.21 -34.63 16.73
CA ARG A 355 -4.53 -35.01 15.35
C ARG A 355 -5.23 -33.89 14.59
N PHE A 356 -4.99 -33.79 13.29
CA PHE A 356 -5.67 -32.84 12.41
C PHE A 356 -6.05 -33.49 11.07
N ARG A 357 -7.13 -32.97 10.47
CA ARG A 357 -7.57 -33.29 9.11
C ARG A 357 -7.84 -31.98 8.37
N LEU A 358 -7.23 -31.83 7.20
CA LEU A 358 -7.42 -30.68 6.31
C LEU A 358 -7.85 -31.18 4.93
N GLN A 359 -8.82 -30.50 4.32
CA GLN A 359 -9.27 -30.82 2.97
C GLN A 359 -9.47 -29.55 2.15
N PHE A 360 -9.05 -29.58 0.89
CA PHE A 360 -9.30 -28.49 -0.06
C PHE A 360 -9.51 -29.04 -1.47
N ARG A 361 -10.14 -28.23 -2.33
CA ARG A 361 -10.30 -28.56 -3.75
C ARG A 361 -9.21 -27.89 -4.58
N VAL A 362 -8.56 -28.64 -5.47
CA VAL A 362 -7.58 -28.09 -6.40
C VAL A 362 -8.28 -27.08 -7.33
N PRO A 363 -7.75 -25.87 -7.53
CA PRO A 363 -8.37 -24.92 -8.45
C PRO A 363 -8.49 -25.47 -9.88
N TYR A 364 -9.64 -25.28 -10.52
CA TYR A 364 -9.92 -25.79 -11.88
C TYR A 364 -8.93 -25.31 -12.95
N TYR A 365 -8.29 -24.16 -12.73
CA TYR A 365 -7.35 -23.55 -13.68
C TYR A 365 -5.92 -24.06 -13.55
N MET A 366 -5.65 -24.96 -12.59
CA MET A 366 -4.32 -25.52 -12.38
C MET A 366 -3.85 -26.31 -13.60
N THR A 367 -2.59 -26.10 -13.96
CA THR A 367 -1.88 -26.89 -14.96
C THR A 367 -1.19 -28.07 -14.30
N SER A 368 -0.88 -29.09 -15.10
CA SER A 368 -0.10 -30.24 -14.63
C SER A 368 1.24 -29.79 -14.04
N GLY A 369 1.63 -30.35 -12.89
CA GLY A 369 2.86 -29.98 -12.20
C GLY A 369 2.81 -30.23 -10.68
N LYS A 370 3.85 -29.82 -9.96
CA LYS A 370 3.93 -30.02 -8.50
C LYS A 370 3.42 -28.80 -7.74
N MET A 371 2.30 -28.95 -7.06
CA MET A 371 1.72 -27.96 -6.17
C MET A 371 2.34 -28.08 -4.78
N ARG A 372 2.97 -27.00 -4.28
CA ARG A 372 3.50 -26.95 -2.91
C ARG A 372 2.38 -26.61 -1.93
N VAL A 373 2.29 -27.38 -0.86
CA VAL A 373 1.35 -27.17 0.25
C VAL A 373 2.16 -26.97 1.53
N LYS A 374 2.09 -25.76 2.10
CA LYS A 374 2.76 -25.45 3.36
C LYS A 374 1.78 -25.57 4.51
N LEU A 375 2.13 -26.39 5.49
CA LEU A 375 1.41 -26.53 6.75
C LEU A 375 2.19 -25.76 7.82
N THR A 376 1.49 -24.99 8.64
CA THR A 376 2.07 -24.29 9.79
C THR A 376 1.22 -24.57 11.02
N PHE A 377 1.80 -25.21 12.01
CA PHE A 377 1.17 -25.41 13.31
C PHE A 377 1.40 -24.19 14.20
N LYS A 378 0.31 -23.73 14.81
CA LYS A 378 0.30 -22.67 15.81
C LYS A 378 -0.23 -23.27 17.12
N PRO A 379 0.62 -23.48 18.13
CA PRO A 379 0.18 -24.04 19.40
C PRO A 379 -0.77 -23.08 20.11
N LYS A 380 -1.71 -23.64 20.88
CA LYS A 380 -2.62 -22.87 21.75
C LYS A 380 -1.84 -22.27 22.92
N GLU A 381 -0.89 -23.02 23.46
CA GLU A 381 -0.07 -22.64 24.60
C GLU A 381 1.28 -22.09 24.16
N LYS A 382 1.76 -21.06 24.85
CA LYS A 382 3.08 -20.45 24.61
C LYS A 382 4.24 -21.37 25.01
N LEU A 383 3.95 -22.48 25.70
CA LEU A 383 4.91 -23.50 26.07
C LEU A 383 5.59 -24.13 24.85
N PHE A 384 4.86 -24.24 23.73
CA PHE A 384 5.30 -24.92 22.52
C PHE A 384 5.71 -23.94 21.41
N SER A 385 6.66 -24.35 20.56
CA SER A 385 7.09 -23.55 19.42
C SER A 385 6.19 -23.81 18.21
N PRO A 386 5.91 -22.79 17.38
CA PRO A 386 5.28 -23.00 16.08
C PRO A 386 6.24 -23.74 15.13
N THR A 387 5.70 -24.61 14.28
CA THR A 387 6.47 -25.40 13.31
C THR A 387 5.80 -25.37 11.95
N SER A 388 6.58 -25.55 10.88
CA SER A 388 6.06 -25.68 9.52
C SER A 388 6.58 -26.92 8.83
N HIS A 389 5.76 -27.50 7.96
CA HIS A 389 6.08 -28.65 7.14
C HIS A 389 5.59 -28.40 5.71
N GLU A 390 6.34 -28.83 4.70
CA GLU A 390 5.99 -28.65 3.29
C GLU A 390 5.75 -29.99 2.60
N LEU A 391 4.63 -30.08 1.91
CA LEU A 391 4.22 -31.22 1.10
C LEU A 391 4.16 -30.81 -0.38
N LYS A 392 4.25 -31.82 -1.25
CA LYS A 392 4.10 -31.64 -2.70
C LYS A 392 2.99 -32.56 -3.19
N VAL A 393 1.97 -31.96 -3.80
CA VAL A 393 0.88 -32.67 -4.48
C VAL A 393 1.11 -32.56 -5.99
N GLU A 394 1.16 -33.69 -6.68
CA GLU A 394 1.31 -33.76 -8.13
C GLU A 394 -0.05 -33.59 -8.81
N ILE A 395 -0.22 -32.47 -9.52
CA ILE A 395 -1.39 -32.21 -10.33
C ILE A 395 -1.21 -32.91 -11.68
N ILE A 396 -2.08 -33.87 -11.95
CA ILE A 396 -2.10 -34.61 -13.22
C ILE A 396 -3.06 -33.93 -14.21
N PRO A 397 -2.77 -33.95 -15.52
CA PRO A 397 -3.67 -33.38 -16.51
C PRO A 397 -4.95 -34.22 -16.62
N PRO A 398 -6.14 -33.59 -16.77
CA PRO A 398 -7.37 -34.32 -17.03
C PRO A 398 -7.29 -35.17 -18.31
N PRO A 399 -7.78 -36.42 -18.30
CA PRO A 399 -7.68 -37.32 -19.46
C PRO A 399 -8.55 -36.87 -20.64
N TYR A 400 -9.67 -36.17 -20.39
CA TYR A 400 -10.61 -35.77 -21.43
C TYR A 400 -10.58 -34.26 -21.69
N LYS A 401 -10.75 -33.89 -22.98
CA LYS A 401 -10.79 -32.50 -23.44
C LYS A 401 -12.22 -32.09 -23.79
N LEU A 402 -12.56 -30.86 -23.43
CA LEU A 402 -13.79 -30.19 -23.87
C LEU A 402 -13.49 -29.37 -25.13
N THR A 403 -14.30 -29.50 -26.17
CA THR A 403 -14.23 -28.68 -27.38
C THR A 403 -15.54 -27.90 -27.58
N LEU A 404 -15.48 -26.79 -28.32
CA LEU A 404 -16.67 -26.07 -28.76
C LEU A 404 -16.84 -26.28 -30.25
N GLU A 405 -17.93 -26.92 -30.64
CA GLU A 405 -18.38 -27.01 -32.02
C GLU A 405 -19.47 -25.96 -32.29
N GLU A 406 -19.67 -25.65 -33.57
CA GLU A 406 -20.76 -24.77 -34.04
C GLU A 406 -20.78 -23.40 -33.35
N LEU A 407 -19.61 -22.88 -32.97
CA LEU A 407 -19.50 -21.59 -32.32
C LEU A 407 -19.89 -20.46 -33.30
N SER A 408 -21.06 -19.89 -33.09
CA SER A 408 -21.53 -18.69 -33.80
C SER A 408 -21.50 -17.50 -32.86
N VAL A 409 -20.62 -16.54 -33.16
CA VAL A 409 -20.53 -15.26 -32.45
C VAL A 409 -20.45 -14.13 -33.48
N PRO A 410 -21.37 -13.16 -33.45
CA PRO A 410 -21.30 -12.03 -34.36
C PRO A 410 -20.07 -11.17 -34.03
N LYS A 411 -19.24 -10.92 -35.05
CA LYS A 411 -18.04 -10.09 -34.92
C LYS A 411 -18.35 -8.58 -34.88
N LEU A 412 -19.56 -8.19 -35.29
CA LEU A 412 -20.06 -6.83 -35.31
C LEU A 412 -21.43 -6.79 -34.64
N VAL A 413 -21.63 -5.93 -33.65
CA VAL A 413 -22.89 -5.78 -32.92
C VAL A 413 -23.17 -4.30 -32.66
N PHE A 414 -24.44 -3.91 -32.58
CA PHE A 414 -24.82 -2.55 -32.19
C PHE A 414 -25.06 -2.46 -30.68
N ALA A 415 -24.61 -1.38 -30.05
CA ALA A 415 -24.97 -1.08 -28.67
C ALA A 415 -26.51 -1.01 -28.53
N GLY A 416 -27.07 -1.55 -27.44
CA GLY A 416 -28.50 -1.68 -27.26
C GLY A 416 -29.14 -2.94 -27.88
N THR A 417 -28.38 -3.75 -28.63
CA THR A 417 -28.85 -5.05 -29.15
C THR A 417 -28.22 -6.21 -28.38
N PRO A 418 -28.96 -7.31 -28.12
CA PRO A 418 -28.40 -8.45 -27.41
C PRO A 418 -27.33 -9.16 -28.27
N LEU A 419 -26.16 -9.37 -27.69
CA LEU A 419 -25.15 -10.24 -28.24
C LEU A 419 -25.58 -11.70 -28.05
N ILE A 420 -25.87 -12.40 -29.14
CA ILE A 420 -26.24 -13.82 -29.12
C ILE A 420 -25.00 -14.67 -29.40
N VAL A 421 -24.69 -15.59 -28.49
CA VAL A 421 -23.61 -16.57 -28.60
C VAL A 421 -24.24 -17.95 -28.67
N GLU A 422 -24.04 -18.64 -29.79
CA GLU A 422 -24.50 -20.01 -29.98
C GLU A 422 -23.31 -20.94 -30.01
N CYS A 423 -23.39 -22.05 -29.26
CA CYS A 423 -22.33 -23.04 -29.26
C CYS A 423 -22.83 -24.40 -28.77
N THR A 424 -22.13 -25.45 -29.21
CA THR A 424 -22.34 -26.83 -28.77
C THR A 424 -21.06 -27.34 -28.09
N PRO A 425 -20.96 -27.38 -26.75
CA PRO A 425 -19.81 -27.96 -26.06
C PRO A 425 -19.81 -29.49 -26.23
N ARG A 426 -18.73 -30.05 -26.78
CA ARG A 426 -18.55 -31.49 -26.97
C ARG A 426 -17.53 -32.08 -26.00
N ALA A 427 -17.86 -33.24 -25.45
CA ALA A 427 -16.97 -34.06 -24.64
C ALA A 427 -17.31 -35.54 -24.81
N ALA A 428 -16.31 -36.39 -24.53
CA ALA A 428 -16.47 -37.86 -24.54
C ALA A 428 -17.43 -38.37 -23.45
N MET A 429 -17.61 -37.59 -22.36
CA MET A 429 -18.52 -37.92 -21.26
C MET A 429 -19.64 -36.89 -21.13
N LYS A 430 -20.78 -37.33 -20.56
CA LYS A 430 -21.86 -36.42 -20.17
C LYS A 430 -21.51 -35.73 -18.86
N SER A 431 -21.54 -34.40 -18.83
CA SER A 431 -21.24 -33.60 -17.64
C SER A 431 -22.05 -32.31 -17.61
N ASN A 432 -22.32 -31.83 -16.39
CA ASN A 432 -22.84 -30.49 -16.15
C ASN A 432 -21.69 -29.49 -16.30
N LEU A 433 -21.91 -28.42 -17.05
CA LEU A 433 -20.93 -27.39 -17.33
C LEU A 433 -21.43 -26.05 -16.83
N THR A 434 -20.57 -25.28 -16.19
CA THR A 434 -20.83 -23.86 -15.90
C THR A 434 -20.15 -23.00 -16.95
N MET A 435 -20.92 -22.37 -17.82
CA MET A 435 -20.44 -21.45 -18.84
C MET A 435 -20.55 -20.01 -18.36
N LYS A 436 -19.43 -19.30 -18.40
CA LYS A 436 -19.30 -17.89 -18.03
C LYS A 436 -18.91 -17.09 -19.27
N LEU A 437 -19.77 -16.18 -19.68
CA LEU A 437 -19.50 -15.18 -20.69
C LEU A 437 -19.08 -13.89 -20.00
N THR A 438 -17.94 -13.33 -20.40
CA THR A 438 -17.46 -12.04 -19.90
C THR A 438 -17.08 -11.17 -21.09
N LEU A 439 -17.75 -10.02 -21.26
CA LEU A 439 -17.38 -9.01 -22.23
C LEU A 439 -16.66 -7.88 -21.51
N SER A 440 -15.39 -7.67 -21.83
CA SER A 440 -14.54 -6.66 -21.21
C SER A 440 -14.06 -5.64 -22.25
N GLY A 441 -14.25 -4.35 -21.96
CA GLY A 441 -13.58 -3.21 -22.60
C GLY A 441 -12.82 -2.37 -21.57
N GLU A 442 -12.33 -1.19 -21.97
CA GLU A 442 -11.53 -0.31 -21.08
C GLU A 442 -12.29 0.06 -19.79
N ASP A 443 -13.58 0.41 -19.90
CA ASP A 443 -14.38 0.89 -18.76
C ASP A 443 -15.65 0.03 -18.46
N LEU A 444 -15.83 -1.10 -19.14
CA LEU A 444 -17.04 -1.92 -18.99
C LEU A 444 -16.71 -3.42 -18.89
N ILE A 445 -17.30 -4.09 -17.90
CA ILE A 445 -17.26 -5.54 -17.75
C ILE A 445 -18.70 -6.07 -17.61
N LEU A 446 -19.23 -6.68 -18.66
CA LEU A 446 -20.51 -7.40 -18.63
C LEU A 446 -20.26 -8.89 -18.40
N ARG A 447 -21.10 -9.53 -17.58
CA ARG A 447 -20.95 -10.96 -17.24
C ARG A 447 -22.29 -11.67 -17.27
N ARG A 448 -22.30 -12.90 -17.78
CA ARG A 448 -23.43 -13.83 -17.68
C ARG A 448 -22.92 -15.23 -17.37
N VAL A 449 -23.59 -15.93 -16.46
CA VAL A 449 -23.26 -17.30 -16.03
C VAL A 449 -24.46 -18.19 -16.23
N VAL A 450 -24.29 -19.34 -16.87
CA VAL A 450 -25.35 -20.30 -17.14
C VAL A 450 -24.83 -21.73 -16.94
N SER A 451 -25.67 -22.59 -16.37
CA SER A 451 -25.43 -24.03 -16.29
C SER A 451 -25.98 -24.72 -17.53
N ILE A 452 -25.15 -25.50 -18.19
CA ILE A 452 -25.46 -26.19 -19.45
C ILE A 452 -24.99 -27.64 -19.37
N PHE A 453 -25.35 -28.47 -20.35
CA PHE A 453 -24.89 -29.85 -20.44
C PHE A 453 -23.94 -30.01 -21.62
N THR A 454 -23.00 -30.95 -21.52
CA THR A 454 -22.24 -31.43 -22.68
C THR A 454 -23.18 -31.98 -23.75
N ASN A 455 -22.82 -31.80 -25.03
CA ASN A 455 -23.53 -32.30 -26.21
C ASN A 455 -24.94 -31.72 -26.42
N SER A 456 -25.27 -30.60 -25.76
CA SER A 456 -26.48 -29.81 -26.01
C SER A 456 -26.13 -28.47 -26.63
N THR A 457 -26.80 -28.07 -27.71
CA THR A 457 -26.67 -26.73 -28.29
C THR A 457 -27.30 -25.69 -27.36
N VAL A 458 -26.59 -24.58 -27.13
CA VAL A 458 -27.05 -23.51 -26.23
C VAL A 458 -26.95 -22.17 -26.95
N SER A 459 -28.03 -21.38 -26.86
CA SER A 459 -28.06 -19.98 -27.31
C SER A 459 -28.09 -19.06 -26.09
N LEU A 460 -27.01 -18.30 -25.91
CA LEU A 460 -26.83 -17.39 -24.78
C LEU A 460 -26.96 -15.94 -25.25
N ARG A 461 -27.83 -15.16 -24.60
CA ARG A 461 -28.03 -13.74 -24.90
C ARG A 461 -27.27 -12.88 -23.89
N LEU A 462 -26.55 -11.87 -24.31
CA LEU A 462 -25.90 -10.89 -23.43
C LEU A 462 -26.41 -9.51 -23.80
N GLU A 463 -27.17 -8.89 -22.91
CA GLU A 463 -27.75 -7.56 -23.16
C GLU A 463 -26.65 -6.50 -23.16
N LEU A 464 -26.51 -5.76 -24.26
CA LEU A 464 -25.54 -4.68 -24.40
C LEU A 464 -26.21 -3.33 -24.08
N PRO A 465 -25.69 -2.54 -23.14
CA PRO A 465 -26.22 -1.21 -22.85
C PRO A 465 -26.21 -0.31 -24.09
N LEU A 466 -27.22 0.56 -24.24
CA LEU A 466 -27.29 1.52 -25.36
C LEU A 466 -26.16 2.57 -25.29
N GLU A 467 -25.73 2.91 -24.08
CA GLU A 467 -24.68 3.89 -23.79
C GLU A 467 -23.25 3.34 -24.02
N MET A 468 -23.14 2.06 -24.39
CA MET A 468 -21.86 1.42 -24.62
C MET A 468 -21.09 2.14 -25.75
N PRO A 469 -19.83 2.57 -25.53
CA PRO A 469 -19.08 3.28 -26.54
C PRO A 469 -18.73 2.36 -27.73
N SER A 470 -18.53 2.97 -28.90
CA SER A 470 -18.04 2.23 -30.06
C SER A 470 -16.60 1.78 -29.84
N GLY A 471 -16.28 0.51 -30.07
CA GLY A 471 -14.93 0.00 -29.85
C GLY A 471 -14.78 -1.51 -30.00
N ILE A 472 -13.55 -1.99 -29.84
CA ILE A 472 -13.24 -3.42 -29.84
C ILE A 472 -13.32 -3.93 -28.41
N TYR A 473 -14.19 -4.92 -28.20
CA TYR A 473 -14.40 -5.56 -26.91
C TYR A 473 -13.94 -7.01 -26.94
N LYS A 474 -13.41 -7.49 -25.82
CA LYS A 474 -12.97 -8.87 -25.65
C LYS A 474 -14.05 -9.70 -24.97
N LEU A 475 -14.63 -10.64 -25.70
CA LEU A 475 -15.52 -11.67 -25.18
C LEU A 475 -14.70 -12.88 -24.74
N THR A 476 -14.62 -13.11 -23.43
CA THR A 476 -14.08 -14.33 -22.84
C THR A 476 -15.21 -15.32 -22.58
N ILE A 477 -15.10 -16.49 -23.20
CA ILE A 477 -15.94 -17.67 -22.93
C ILE A 477 -15.13 -18.60 -22.03
N LEU A 478 -15.61 -18.84 -20.82
CA LEU A 478 -15.01 -19.77 -19.86
C LEU A 478 -16.02 -20.86 -19.52
N ILE A 479 -15.68 -22.12 -19.79
CA ILE A 479 -16.51 -23.27 -19.48
C ILE A 479 -15.78 -24.13 -18.46
N VAL A 480 -16.41 -24.32 -17.31
CA VAL A 480 -15.88 -25.09 -16.19
C VAL A 480 -16.78 -26.31 -16.00
N PRO A 481 -16.28 -27.54 -16.23
CA PRO A 481 -17.03 -28.76 -16.00
C PRO A 481 -17.18 -29.02 -14.49
N SER A 482 -18.24 -29.73 -14.11
CA SER A 482 -18.42 -30.25 -12.75
C SER A 482 -17.61 -31.52 -12.49
N GLU A 483 -17.29 -32.27 -13.54
CA GLU A 483 -16.48 -33.49 -13.45
C GLU A 483 -14.98 -33.17 -13.52
N GLU A 484 -14.20 -33.79 -12.64
CA GLU A 484 -12.77 -33.53 -12.41
C GLU A 484 -11.89 -34.05 -13.58
N GLU A 485 -12.38 -35.06 -14.30
CA GLU A 485 -11.70 -35.68 -15.44
C GLU A 485 -11.78 -34.85 -16.74
N LEU A 486 -12.60 -33.80 -16.77
CA LEU A 486 -12.73 -32.91 -17.91
C LEU A 486 -11.92 -31.63 -17.73
N ARG A 487 -11.13 -31.28 -18.75
CA ARG A 487 -10.41 -30.02 -18.78
C ARG A 487 -11.35 -28.84 -19.03
N TYR A 488 -11.22 -27.77 -18.25
CA TYR A 488 -11.89 -26.51 -18.51
C TYR A 488 -11.47 -25.92 -19.86
N LEU A 489 -12.38 -25.15 -20.47
CA LEU A 489 -12.12 -24.46 -21.73
C LEU A 489 -12.19 -22.95 -21.52
N ARG A 490 -11.19 -22.23 -22.01
CA ARG A 490 -11.21 -20.77 -22.06
C ARG A 490 -10.88 -20.31 -23.47
N MET A 491 -11.73 -19.45 -24.02
CA MET A 491 -11.57 -18.88 -25.35
C MET A 491 -11.81 -17.38 -25.28
N ASN A 492 -11.06 -16.63 -26.09
CA ASN A 492 -11.20 -15.18 -26.20
C ASN A 492 -11.52 -14.83 -27.65
N ILE A 493 -12.57 -14.06 -27.85
CA ILE A 493 -13.02 -13.56 -29.15
C ILE A 493 -13.06 -12.03 -29.06
N TYR A 494 -12.69 -11.33 -30.13
CA TYR A 494 -12.83 -9.89 -30.21
C TYR A 494 -14.04 -9.54 -31.06
N ILE A 495 -14.89 -8.65 -30.55
CA ILE A 495 -16.09 -8.15 -31.22
C ILE A 495 -16.01 -6.63 -31.35
N LEU A 496 -16.48 -6.10 -32.48
CA LEU A 496 -16.62 -4.67 -32.70
C LEU A 496 -18.05 -4.26 -32.31
N VAL A 497 -18.17 -3.38 -31.33
CA VAL A 497 -19.45 -2.79 -30.94
C VAL A 497 -19.54 -1.40 -31.55
N LEU A 498 -20.66 -1.09 -32.21
CA LEU A 498 -20.95 0.24 -32.75
C LEU A 498 -22.12 0.87 -32.00
N ASN A 499 -21.92 2.08 -31.50
CA ASN A 499 -23.01 2.86 -30.93
C ASN A 499 -23.88 3.45 -32.06
N PRO A 500 -25.18 3.08 -32.14
CA PRO A 500 -26.06 3.53 -33.22
C PRO A 500 -26.25 5.06 -33.23
N LEU A 501 -26.12 5.75 -32.09
CA LEU A 501 -26.20 7.22 -32.02
C LEU A 501 -25.02 7.89 -32.75
N ILE A 502 -23.83 7.31 -32.64
CA ILE A 502 -22.64 7.82 -33.33
C ILE A 502 -22.76 7.57 -34.83
N VAL A 503 -23.21 6.38 -35.24
CA VAL A 503 -23.37 6.03 -36.65
C VAL A 503 -24.43 6.92 -37.32
N THR A 504 -25.57 7.14 -36.66
CA THR A 504 -26.64 8.00 -37.18
C THR A 504 -26.20 9.47 -37.29
N LEU A 505 -25.41 9.98 -36.33
CA LEU A 505 -24.82 11.32 -36.40
C LEU A 505 -23.91 11.47 -37.63
N ILE A 506 -23.06 10.47 -37.91
CA ILE A 506 -22.18 10.46 -39.09
C ILE A 506 -23.01 10.46 -40.38
N ILE A 507 -24.06 9.64 -40.46
CA ILE A 507 -24.94 9.57 -41.62
C ILE A 507 -25.70 10.90 -41.82
N LEU A 508 -26.17 11.55 -40.75
CA LEU A 508 -26.82 12.87 -40.82
C LEU A 508 -25.87 13.97 -41.29
N LEU A 509 -24.62 13.96 -40.81
CA LEU A 509 -23.59 14.90 -41.24
C LEU A 509 -23.25 14.70 -42.73
N LEU A 510 -23.10 13.45 -43.17
CA LEU A 510 -22.85 13.13 -44.58
C LEU A 510 -24.07 13.46 -45.45
N GLY A 511 -25.27 13.09 -45.05
CA GLY A 511 -26.52 13.31 -45.78
C GLY A 511 -26.91 14.78 -45.90
N SER A 512 -26.74 15.57 -44.84
CA SER A 512 -26.95 17.02 -44.90
C SER A 512 -25.93 17.68 -45.84
N SER A 513 -24.69 17.21 -45.85
CA SER A 513 -23.65 17.73 -46.74
C SER A 513 -23.92 17.43 -48.22
N THR A 514 -24.44 16.24 -48.56
CA THR A 514 -24.82 15.90 -49.94
C THR A 514 -26.05 16.66 -50.41
N LEU A 515 -27.05 16.87 -49.54
CA LEU A 515 -28.22 17.71 -49.83
C LEU A 515 -27.85 19.18 -50.08
N ILE A 516 -26.90 19.73 -49.32
CA ILE A 516 -26.37 21.09 -49.52
C ILE A 516 -25.67 21.19 -50.89
N VAL A 517 -24.86 20.19 -51.25
CA VAL A 517 -24.21 20.13 -52.58
C VAL A 517 -25.24 20.03 -53.70
N LEU A 518 -26.29 19.21 -53.55
CA LEU A 518 -27.35 19.06 -54.55
C LEU A 518 -28.18 20.33 -54.75
N LYS A 519 -28.52 21.05 -53.67
CA LYS A 519 -29.18 22.37 -53.76
C LYS A 519 -28.30 23.41 -54.43
N LEU A 520 -26.98 23.40 -54.17
CA LEU A 520 -26.02 24.29 -54.82
C LEU A 520 -25.83 24.00 -56.32
N VAL A 521 -25.97 22.74 -56.74
CA VAL A 521 -25.86 22.33 -58.15
C VAL A 521 -27.15 22.65 -58.93
N ARG A 522 -28.34 22.51 -58.34
CA ARG A 522 -29.62 22.88 -59.00
C ARG A 522 -29.83 24.40 -59.18
N GLY A 523 -29.07 25.25 -58.49
CA GLY A 523 -29.22 26.71 -58.52
C GLY A 523 -28.58 27.45 -59.70
N ARG A 524 -27.96 26.79 -60.69
CA ARG A 524 -27.31 27.47 -61.83
C ARG A 524 -27.77 26.93 -63.18
N ARG A 525 -28.79 27.56 -63.77
CA ARG A 525 -29.03 27.55 -65.23
C ARG A 525 -27.84 28.26 -65.90
N VAL A 526 -27.08 27.54 -66.72
CA VAL A 526 -25.99 28.09 -67.54
C VAL A 526 -26.53 28.33 -68.95
N LYS A 527 -26.50 29.60 -69.39
CA LYS A 527 -26.74 30.03 -70.78
C LYS A 527 -25.57 29.57 -71.67
N ALA A 528 -25.90 29.22 -72.92
CA ALA A 528 -24.98 28.77 -73.98
C ALA A 528 -24.00 29.89 -74.45
N PRO A 529 -22.83 29.54 -75.02
CA PRO A 529 -21.94 30.52 -75.64
C PRO A 529 -22.07 30.55 -77.19
N VAL A 530 -21.84 31.74 -77.75
CA VAL A 530 -21.74 32.07 -79.18
C VAL A 530 -20.26 32.07 -79.59
N GLU A 531 -19.99 31.71 -80.85
CA GLU A 531 -18.67 31.56 -81.48
C GLU A 531 -18.03 32.85 -82.03
N MET A 532 -16.73 32.68 -82.33
CA MET A 532 -15.85 33.31 -83.34
C MET A 532 -14.93 34.48 -82.97
N GLY A 533 -13.67 34.32 -83.39
CA GLY A 533 -12.70 35.42 -83.59
C GLY A 533 -11.24 35.03 -83.34
N VAL A 534 -10.49 34.78 -84.42
CA VAL A 534 -9.10 34.30 -84.49
C VAL A 534 -8.15 35.47 -84.85
N HIS A 535 -7.04 35.71 -84.13
CA HIS A 535 -5.62 35.70 -84.60
C HIS A 535 -4.59 36.29 -83.59
N GLU A 536 -3.52 35.50 -83.43
CA GLU A 536 -2.06 35.77 -83.30
C GLU A 536 -1.36 36.69 -82.26
N ARG A 537 -0.49 36.00 -81.46
CA ARG A 537 0.97 36.21 -81.20
C ARG A 537 1.49 37.43 -80.39
N ILE A 538 1.91 37.20 -79.14
CA ILE A 538 3.31 36.96 -78.68
C ILE A 538 3.42 37.03 -77.13
N THR A 539 4.00 35.95 -76.60
CA THR A 539 4.64 35.69 -75.29
C THR A 539 4.47 36.64 -74.10
N SER A 540 3.99 36.07 -72.98
CA SER A 540 4.85 35.86 -71.81
C SER A 540 4.40 34.62 -71.02
N ARG A 541 5.37 33.78 -70.67
CA ARG A 541 5.18 32.50 -69.97
C ARG A 541 4.68 32.77 -68.54
N LEU A 542 3.44 32.40 -68.25
CA LEU A 542 3.03 32.01 -66.90
C LEU A 542 2.55 30.55 -66.97
N ARG A 543 3.48 29.63 -66.70
CA ARG A 543 3.16 28.22 -66.43
C ARG A 543 2.37 28.15 -65.12
N LEU A 544 1.04 28.29 -65.20
CA LEU A 544 0.15 27.77 -64.17
C LEU A 544 0.15 26.25 -64.31
N ARG A 545 0.91 25.58 -63.44
CA ARG A 545 0.91 24.13 -63.29
C ARG A 545 -0.51 23.70 -62.93
N ARG A 546 -1.25 23.16 -63.91
CA ARG A 546 -2.51 22.45 -63.67
C ARG A 546 -2.16 21.23 -62.81
N VAL A 547 -2.37 21.34 -61.51
CA VAL A 547 -2.20 20.19 -60.60
C VAL A 547 -3.22 19.15 -61.02
N SER A 548 -2.72 18.02 -61.54
CA SER A 548 -3.55 16.90 -61.96
C SER A 548 -4.29 16.33 -60.74
N ARG A 549 -5.52 15.82 -60.91
CA ARG A 549 -6.23 15.06 -59.85
C ARG A 549 -5.35 13.94 -59.29
N LEU A 550 -4.46 13.39 -60.12
CA LEU A 550 -3.49 12.37 -59.75
C LEU A 550 -2.39 12.91 -58.81
N ASP A 551 -1.95 14.16 -59.00
CA ASP A 551 -0.96 14.80 -58.13
C ASP A 551 -1.57 15.12 -56.76
N LEU A 552 -2.86 15.49 -56.74
CA LEU A 552 -3.58 15.75 -55.51
C LEU A 552 -3.83 14.47 -54.69
N GLN A 553 -4.15 13.35 -55.35
CA GLN A 553 -4.31 12.04 -54.71
C GLN A 553 -2.98 11.47 -54.20
N ARG A 554 -1.88 11.66 -54.94
CA ARG A 554 -0.53 11.26 -54.49
C ARG A 554 -0.06 12.08 -53.30
N GLU A 555 -0.36 13.37 -53.27
CA GLU A 555 -0.07 14.24 -52.12
C GLU A 555 -0.95 13.91 -50.92
N LEU A 556 -2.24 13.61 -51.10
CA LEU A 556 -3.14 13.15 -50.02
C LEU A 556 -2.65 11.83 -49.41
N ALA A 557 -2.26 10.85 -50.22
CA ALA A 557 -1.70 9.59 -49.75
C ALA A 557 -0.30 9.73 -49.14
N ARG A 558 0.41 10.83 -49.41
CA ARG A 558 1.69 11.18 -48.77
C ARG A 558 1.45 11.86 -47.42
N VAL A 559 0.46 12.73 -47.35
CA VAL A 559 0.03 13.43 -46.14
C VAL A 559 -0.61 12.46 -45.14
N GLU A 560 -1.42 11.49 -45.57
CA GLU A 560 -1.93 10.40 -44.71
C GLU A 560 -0.81 9.58 -44.09
N ARG A 561 0.19 9.19 -44.89
CA ARG A 561 1.38 8.45 -44.40
C ARG A 561 2.29 9.28 -43.50
N GLU A 562 2.32 10.60 -43.66
CA GLU A 562 3.02 11.50 -42.75
C GLU A 562 2.23 11.75 -41.46
N LEU A 563 0.89 11.81 -41.51
CA LEU A 563 0.01 12.00 -40.35
C LEU A 563 0.05 10.82 -39.37
N GLU A 564 0.21 9.58 -39.84
CA GLU A 564 0.40 8.40 -39.00
C GLU A 564 1.68 8.45 -38.13
N ARG A 565 2.63 9.34 -38.44
CA ARG A 565 3.94 9.43 -37.77
C ARG A 565 4.19 10.76 -37.03
N LEU A 566 3.26 11.71 -37.08
CA LEU A 566 3.47 13.07 -36.58
C LEU A 566 2.87 13.27 -35.19
N SER A 567 3.60 14.00 -34.33
CA SER A 567 3.04 14.59 -33.11
C SER A 567 1.90 15.57 -33.46
N VAL A 568 1.01 15.86 -32.51
CA VAL A 568 -0.15 16.76 -32.71
C VAL A 568 0.26 18.11 -33.34
N ARG A 569 1.43 18.65 -32.95
CA ARG A 569 2.02 19.87 -33.54
C ARG A 569 2.37 19.70 -35.02
N GLY A 570 2.87 18.53 -35.40
CA GLY A 570 3.18 18.16 -36.77
C GLY A 570 1.92 18.09 -37.65
N ALA A 571 0.87 17.43 -37.16
CA ALA A 571 -0.42 17.36 -37.86
C ALA A 571 -1.02 18.75 -38.11
N LEU A 572 -0.98 19.65 -37.11
CA LEU A 572 -1.49 21.02 -37.24
C LEU A 572 -0.70 21.83 -38.28
N ARG A 573 0.64 21.75 -38.29
CA ARG A 573 1.48 22.44 -39.31
C ARG A 573 1.21 21.93 -40.72
N THR A 574 0.98 20.63 -40.87
CA THR A 574 0.68 20.03 -42.17
C THR A 574 -0.68 20.51 -42.69
N LEU A 575 -1.69 20.56 -41.81
CA LEU A 575 -3.00 21.13 -42.11
C LEU A 575 -2.91 22.62 -42.52
N GLU A 576 -2.17 23.42 -41.77
CA GLU A 576 -1.95 24.85 -42.05
C GLU A 576 -1.26 25.09 -43.40
N ARG A 577 -0.20 24.33 -43.71
CA ARG A 577 0.51 24.42 -45.00
C ARG A 577 -0.38 24.02 -46.16
N LEU A 578 -1.20 22.99 -45.98
CA LEU A 578 -2.14 22.53 -47.00
C LEU A 578 -3.21 23.60 -47.27
N LEU A 579 -3.79 24.17 -46.21
CA LEU A 579 -4.74 25.28 -46.32
C LEU A 579 -4.11 26.53 -46.94
N ALA A 580 -2.90 26.90 -46.56
CA ALA A 580 -2.21 28.05 -47.13
C ALA A 580 -1.89 27.86 -48.62
N ARG A 581 -1.46 26.66 -49.05
CA ARG A 581 -1.26 26.36 -50.47
C ARG A 581 -2.57 26.39 -51.26
N VAL A 582 -3.64 25.81 -50.74
CA VAL A 582 -4.97 25.81 -51.40
C VAL A 582 -5.55 27.22 -51.50
N LEU A 583 -5.25 28.08 -50.53
CA LEU A 583 -5.72 29.46 -50.47
C LEU A 583 -4.75 30.46 -51.11
N ASN A 584 -3.60 30.03 -51.65
CA ASN A 584 -2.53 30.91 -52.15
C ASN A 584 -2.12 31.97 -51.10
N LEU A 585 -1.72 31.51 -49.92
CA LEU A 585 -1.20 32.33 -48.82
C LEU A 585 0.30 32.02 -48.64
N GLU A 586 1.13 33.06 -48.58
CA GLU A 586 2.55 32.91 -48.25
C GLU A 586 2.74 32.81 -46.74
N ILE A 587 3.27 31.67 -46.28
CA ILE A 587 3.71 31.49 -44.89
C ILE A 587 5.20 31.80 -44.82
N LYS A 588 5.59 32.84 -44.08
CA LYS A 588 7.00 33.17 -43.85
C LYS A 588 7.59 32.36 -42.69
N PRO A 589 8.89 32.06 -42.69
CA PRO A 589 9.57 31.47 -41.53
C PRO A 589 9.40 32.41 -40.32
N GLY A 590 8.86 31.90 -39.22
CA GLY A 590 8.57 32.69 -38.01
C GLY A 590 7.08 32.95 -37.76
N HIS A 591 6.20 32.72 -38.73
CA HIS A 591 4.76 32.89 -38.49
C HIS A 591 4.24 31.92 -37.41
N THR A 592 3.52 32.47 -36.43
CA THR A 592 2.86 31.68 -35.39
C THR A 592 1.59 30.99 -35.92
N HIS A 593 1.14 29.91 -35.25
CA HIS A 593 -0.10 29.22 -35.60
C HIS A 593 -1.30 30.19 -35.66
N ARG A 594 -1.35 31.18 -34.74
CA ARG A 594 -2.36 32.24 -34.73
C ARG A 594 -2.29 33.16 -35.94
N GLU A 595 -1.10 33.58 -36.37
CA GLU A 595 -0.94 34.46 -37.55
C GLU A 595 -1.36 33.77 -38.84
N ILE A 596 -1.05 32.47 -38.97
CA ILE A 596 -1.49 31.67 -40.10
C ILE A 596 -3.02 31.50 -40.07
N CYS A 597 -3.59 31.22 -38.89
CA CYS A 597 -5.04 31.15 -38.70
C CYS A 597 -5.75 32.46 -39.06
N LEU A 598 -5.23 33.61 -38.62
CA LEU A 598 -5.81 34.93 -38.93
C LEU A 598 -5.74 35.24 -40.43
N SER A 599 -4.64 34.87 -41.09
CA SER A 599 -4.51 35.02 -42.54
C SER A 599 -5.53 34.16 -43.31
N ILE A 600 -5.84 32.97 -42.79
CA ILE A 600 -6.87 32.08 -43.34
C ILE A 600 -8.28 32.58 -43.01
N LEU A 601 -8.51 33.11 -41.81
CA LEU A 601 -9.77 33.70 -41.37
C LEU A 601 -10.18 34.86 -42.27
N ASN A 602 -9.24 35.73 -42.62
CA ASN A 602 -9.47 36.88 -43.50
C ASN A 602 -9.84 36.46 -44.93
N LYS A 603 -9.44 35.25 -45.38
CA LYS A 603 -9.76 34.73 -46.72
C LYS A 603 -11.01 33.86 -46.74
N VAL A 604 -11.20 33.01 -45.73
CA VAL A 604 -12.35 32.09 -45.61
C VAL A 604 -12.79 31.99 -44.15
N ARG A 605 -13.68 32.90 -43.74
CA ARG A 605 -14.14 33.07 -42.35
C ARG A 605 -14.52 31.76 -41.66
N ARG A 606 -15.30 30.88 -42.30
CA ARG A 606 -15.76 29.61 -41.69
C ARG A 606 -14.63 28.63 -41.41
N ILE A 607 -13.67 28.50 -42.33
CA ILE A 607 -12.52 27.60 -42.17
C ILE A 607 -11.55 28.18 -41.14
N GLY A 608 -11.35 29.50 -41.15
CA GLY A 608 -10.52 30.16 -40.15
C GLY A 608 -11.06 30.04 -38.73
N VAL A 609 -12.39 30.09 -38.51
CA VAL A 609 -12.98 29.91 -37.16
C VAL A 609 -12.77 28.49 -36.64
N LEU A 610 -12.93 27.48 -37.49
CA LEU A 610 -12.66 26.09 -37.15
C LEU A 610 -11.18 25.86 -36.83
N LEU A 611 -10.29 26.36 -37.69
CA LEU A 611 -8.86 26.27 -37.48
C LEU A 611 -8.43 26.99 -36.19
N LEU A 612 -8.99 28.17 -35.91
CA LEU A 612 -8.74 28.92 -34.68
C LEU A 612 -9.15 28.13 -33.44
N ARG A 613 -10.30 27.44 -33.45
CA ARG A 613 -10.72 26.58 -32.32
C ARG A 613 -9.74 25.42 -32.10
N ILE A 614 -9.31 24.78 -33.18
CA ILE A 614 -8.32 23.68 -33.12
C ILE A 614 -6.97 24.21 -32.60
N THR A 615 -6.53 25.37 -33.06
CA THR A 615 -5.29 26.02 -32.61
C THR A 615 -5.38 26.44 -31.15
N LEU A 616 -6.52 26.93 -30.67
CA LEU A 616 -6.74 27.26 -29.26
C LEU A 616 -6.71 26.02 -28.36
N ILE A 617 -7.34 24.92 -28.79
CA ILE A 617 -7.29 23.63 -28.08
C ILE A 617 -5.85 23.11 -28.06
N PHE A 618 -5.16 23.17 -29.21
CA PHE A 618 -3.76 22.77 -29.31
C PHE A 618 -2.86 23.61 -28.40
N GLU A 619 -3.01 24.94 -28.37
CA GLU A 619 -2.21 25.81 -27.51
C GLU A 619 -2.50 25.59 -26.02
N ALA A 620 -3.76 25.34 -25.66
CA ALA A 620 -4.15 25.02 -24.29
C ALA A 620 -3.53 23.70 -23.80
N VAL A 621 -3.49 22.68 -24.66
CA VAL A 621 -2.94 21.35 -24.35
C VAL A 621 -1.41 21.32 -24.41
N TYR A 622 -0.79 22.04 -25.36
CA TYR A 622 0.64 21.92 -25.65
C TYR A 622 1.53 22.97 -24.97
N TYR A 623 0.99 24.15 -24.63
CA TYR A 623 1.75 25.24 -24.02
C TYR A 623 1.37 25.57 -22.57
N GLY A 624 0.50 24.77 -21.93
CA GLY A 624 0.16 24.96 -20.51
C GLY A 624 -0.30 26.40 -20.20
N GLY A 625 -1.39 26.84 -20.84
CA GLY A 625 -2.15 28.05 -20.50
C GLY A 625 -1.37 29.30 -20.06
N LYS A 626 -0.67 30.00 -20.97
CA LYS A 626 -0.35 31.44 -20.77
C LYS A 626 -1.58 32.29 -21.10
N LYS A 627 -1.99 33.14 -20.15
CA LYS A 627 -3.14 34.07 -20.21
C LYS A 627 -3.36 34.66 -21.62
N LEU A 628 -4.51 34.34 -22.21
CA LEU A 628 -4.99 34.98 -23.43
C LEU A 628 -5.33 36.44 -23.13
N ASN A 629 -4.74 37.34 -23.90
CA ASN A 629 -4.95 38.79 -23.78
C ASN A 629 -6.41 39.12 -24.10
N LEU A 630 -7.15 39.63 -23.10
CA LEU A 630 -8.59 39.96 -23.13
C LEU A 630 -8.99 40.90 -24.26
N TYR A 631 -8.03 41.60 -24.88
CA TYR A 631 -8.25 42.52 -25.99
C TYR A 631 -8.80 41.85 -27.26
N ILE A 632 -8.54 40.55 -27.49
CA ILE A 632 -9.00 39.83 -28.69
C ILE A 632 -10.43 39.29 -28.50
N ILE A 633 -10.83 38.93 -27.29
CA ILE A 633 -12.18 38.41 -27.00
C ILE A 633 -13.24 39.50 -27.22
N ASN A 634 -12.92 40.76 -26.93
CA ASN A 634 -13.82 41.89 -27.16
C ASN A 634 -13.96 42.31 -28.63
N MET A 635 -13.15 41.76 -29.55
CA MET A 635 -13.32 41.97 -30.99
C MET A 635 -14.34 41.00 -31.62
N PHE A 636 -14.91 40.08 -30.83
CA PHE A 636 -15.82 39.02 -31.27
C PHE A 636 -17.22 39.08 -30.62
N ARG A 637 -17.55 40.18 -29.93
CA ARG A 637 -18.93 40.70 -29.92
C ARG A 637 -19.09 41.58 -31.15
#